data_AF-A0A9J6CEY4-F1
#
_entry.id   AF-A0A9J6CEY4-F1
#
_cell.length_a   1.000
_cell.length_b   1.000
_cell.length_c   1.000
_cell.angle_alpha   90.00
_cell.angle_beta   90.00
_cell.angle_gamma   90.00
#
_symmetry.space_group_name_H-M   'P 1'
#
loop_
_entity.id
_entity.type
_entity.pdbx_description
1 polymer ?
#
loop_
_entity_poly.entity_id
_entity_poly.type
_entity_poly.pdbx_seq_one_letter_code
_entity_poly.pdbx_strand_id
1 'polypeptide(L)'
;MKSSQLLNLAILFNVWIYGAYSKDAYDKAIATKDEKNDKLRICIVENRGSFRRTEKYCPIIEKNTNIECIIGVDRLDCARRIQKGYAHFGVFSSEDLVGARWATFEILVTNEIRFHSDEFEYEVVVVVDNEANINSAADLKKSRLCHPGKGLEGNWNDVISDYLESVMIPRECETDLTLAESRIKATANFFGPSCKAGPWLSDPVQDQILKKRYPSLCSLCYDPTRCGIGDKHWGRRGPLDCLTGGSGQAAYIRLDDVRSFFGFTGLTAEADPNGYSFLCPDGHLQPLTVNNPCTWIAKPWPVIAARRTHAEKIQEMFRDIDINKDWQQALLMLLESYHVNISTLDIPMPIDDYLDKSSGYQSAHSFPACYPPRHIVYCTTSIIEFVKCSWLQEISTVYGIEPNLQCIRGESLFRCLDDVEKGIADVVRVDEEVRIKSERNFNLSPLLFEFSTDFESNHVTVAVVKKGSKIQSFLDIKGKTACFPSYEGSSFYSVMHELQQLKYIQDNCSKSIDNFFSPASCYGQENCRKEFSEDNGALKCLNEFGDIAFINLQTYKKLNDTNENLRVICPGSFETKKYKRSSDICYLSWTSKGTLLINKSKTQLRRNEIISSLKSMDHYFGKYRFRAGDIPFTLFGPFDQKEDVLFRDSTDGFKTEYEIINYSKFDRSIESFYNKLLNDDSHQCSSANSVIGIKIIFLVISAIIVKFLS
;
A
#
# COMPACT_ATOMS: atom_id res chain seq x y z
N MET A 1 -4.29 7.40 30.42
CA MET A 1 -3.95 5.96 30.52
C MET A 1 -5.15 4.99 30.57
N LYS A 2 -6.40 5.39 30.88
CA LYS A 2 -7.55 4.43 30.93
C LYS A 2 -8.41 4.31 29.66
N SER A 3 -8.26 5.19 28.67
CA SER A 3 -9.09 5.17 27.43
C SER A 3 -8.57 4.20 26.36
N SER A 4 -7.24 4.06 26.20
CA SER A 4 -6.64 3.14 25.22
C SER A 4 -6.80 1.66 25.59
N GLN A 5 -6.84 1.33 26.90
CA GLN A 5 -7.09 -0.03 27.35
C GLN A 5 -8.55 -0.48 27.12
N LEU A 6 -9.52 0.44 27.22
CA LEU A 6 -10.94 0.14 26.98
C LEU A 6 -11.25 -0.07 25.49
N LEU A 7 -10.57 0.65 24.59
CA LEU A 7 -10.69 0.45 23.15
C LEU A 7 -10.04 -0.88 22.70
N ASN A 8 -8.88 -1.23 23.28
CA ASN A 8 -8.27 -2.55 23.07
C ASN A 8 -9.16 -3.68 23.60
N LEU A 9 -9.82 -3.50 24.75
CA LEU A 9 -10.79 -4.46 25.29
C LEU A 9 -12.02 -4.64 24.39
N ALA A 10 -12.54 -3.59 23.77
CA ALA A 10 -13.69 -3.67 22.86
C ALA A 10 -13.34 -4.32 21.51
N ILE A 11 -12.11 -4.15 21.02
CA ILE A 11 -11.59 -4.83 19.83
C ILE A 11 -11.31 -6.30 20.17
N LEU A 12 -10.69 -6.59 21.32
CA LEU A 12 -10.47 -7.95 21.83
C LEU A 12 -11.80 -8.70 22.00
N PHE A 13 -12.85 -8.07 22.53
CA PHE A 13 -14.16 -8.72 22.72
C PHE A 13 -14.82 -9.12 21.40
N ASN A 14 -14.70 -8.30 20.36
CA ASN A 14 -15.24 -8.62 19.04
C ASN A 14 -14.40 -9.69 18.32
N VAL A 15 -13.07 -9.63 18.42
CA VAL A 15 -12.17 -10.69 17.89
C VAL A 15 -12.42 -12.04 18.59
N TRP A 16 -12.70 -12.03 19.90
CA TRP A 16 -12.99 -13.24 20.67
C TRP A 16 -14.36 -13.85 20.34
N ILE A 17 -15.41 -13.04 20.19
CA ILE A 17 -16.77 -13.52 19.85
C ILE A 17 -16.81 -14.13 18.44
N TYR A 18 -16.12 -13.54 17.46
CA TYR A 18 -16.06 -14.10 16.10
C TYR A 18 -15.07 -15.28 16.00
N GLY A 19 -14.03 -15.32 16.83
CA GLY A 19 -13.20 -16.51 17.03
C GLY A 19 -13.99 -17.69 17.59
N ALA A 20 -14.94 -17.44 18.50
CA ALA A 20 -15.75 -18.48 19.14
C ALA A 20 -16.84 -19.08 18.21
N TYR A 21 -17.53 -18.26 17.40
CA TYR A 21 -18.59 -18.76 16.51
C TYR A 21 -18.07 -19.55 15.29
N SER A 22 -16.79 -19.34 14.90
CA SER A 22 -16.10 -20.10 13.86
C SER A 22 -15.36 -21.32 14.43
N LYS A 23 -14.88 -21.27 15.68
CA LYS A 23 -14.15 -22.37 16.34
C LYS A 23 -14.93 -23.67 16.39
N ASP A 24 -16.16 -23.69 16.88
CA ASP A 24 -16.82 -24.96 17.22
C ASP A 24 -17.24 -25.82 16.02
N ALA A 25 -17.52 -25.22 14.87
CA ALA A 25 -17.86 -25.93 13.64
C ALA A 25 -16.63 -26.22 12.77
N TYR A 26 -15.59 -25.39 12.86
CA TYR A 26 -14.36 -25.51 12.07
C TYR A 26 -13.30 -26.40 12.74
N ASP A 27 -13.12 -26.28 14.06
CA ASP A 27 -12.24 -27.16 14.84
C ASP A 27 -12.74 -28.60 14.81
N LYS A 28 -14.06 -28.84 14.76
CA LYS A 28 -14.64 -30.19 14.58
C LYS A 28 -14.38 -30.78 13.20
N ALA A 29 -14.22 -29.97 12.16
CA ALA A 29 -13.92 -30.44 10.81
C ALA A 29 -12.41 -30.71 10.60
N ILE A 30 -11.54 -29.95 11.29
CA ILE A 30 -10.07 -30.09 11.22
C ILE A 30 -9.55 -31.16 12.19
N ALA A 31 -10.11 -31.26 13.41
CA ALA A 31 -9.74 -32.30 14.38
C ALA A 31 -9.99 -33.72 13.84
N THR A 32 -10.94 -33.90 12.90
CA THR A 32 -11.18 -35.21 12.27
C THR A 32 -10.23 -35.56 11.12
N LYS A 33 -9.34 -34.65 10.69
CA LYS A 33 -8.41 -34.88 9.57
C LYS A 33 -6.91 -34.79 9.96
N ASP A 34 -6.55 -34.04 10.99
CA ASP A 34 -5.15 -33.78 11.35
C ASP A 34 -4.47 -34.90 12.19
N GLU A 35 -5.23 -35.87 12.72
CA GLU A 35 -4.65 -37.04 13.42
C GLU A 35 -4.20 -38.19 12.49
N LYS A 36 -4.39 -38.07 11.17
CA LYS A 36 -4.15 -39.17 10.23
C LYS A 36 -3.07 -38.93 9.17
N ASN A 37 -2.36 -37.81 9.19
CA ASN A 37 -1.19 -37.63 8.32
C ASN A 37 -0.10 -36.85 9.06
N ASP A 38 0.97 -37.54 9.43
CA ASP A 38 2.15 -37.02 10.16
C ASP A 38 3.02 -36.04 9.32
N LYS A 39 2.41 -35.38 8.33
CA LYS A 39 3.05 -34.53 7.33
C LYS A 39 3.36 -33.16 7.90
N LEU A 40 4.63 -32.73 7.78
CA LEU A 40 5.04 -31.37 8.11
C LEU A 40 4.69 -30.42 6.96
N ARG A 41 4.25 -29.19 7.25
CA ARG A 41 3.85 -28.21 6.24
C ARG A 41 4.71 -26.96 6.37
N ILE A 42 5.51 -26.63 5.36
CA ILE A 42 6.29 -25.38 5.30
C ILE A 42 5.51 -24.33 4.53
N CYS A 43 5.38 -23.12 5.08
CA CYS A 43 4.81 -22.00 4.33
C CYS A 43 5.92 -21.18 3.65
N ILE A 44 5.77 -20.97 2.35
CA ILE A 44 6.79 -20.33 1.50
C ILE A 44 6.15 -19.19 0.73
N VAL A 45 6.83 -18.04 0.74
CA VAL A 45 6.50 -16.90 -0.10
C VAL A 45 7.38 -16.96 -1.34
N GLU A 46 6.76 -16.94 -2.52
CA GLU A 46 7.50 -17.02 -3.77
C GLU A 46 8.20 -15.70 -4.11
N ASN A 47 9.41 -15.78 -4.68
CA ASN A 47 10.13 -14.58 -5.12
C ASN A 47 9.42 -13.94 -6.31
N ARG A 48 9.45 -12.61 -6.38
CA ARG A 48 9.08 -11.87 -7.60
C ARG A 48 10.22 -11.98 -8.61
N GLY A 49 10.01 -12.72 -9.69
CA GLY A 49 11.00 -12.92 -10.75
C GLY A 49 10.67 -14.11 -11.65
N SER A 50 11.51 -14.36 -12.65
CA SER A 50 11.39 -15.54 -13.51
C SER A 50 11.79 -16.84 -12.81
N PHE A 51 12.60 -16.74 -11.76
CA PHE A 51 13.02 -17.89 -10.98
C PHE A 51 12.02 -18.18 -9.85
N ARG A 52 11.29 -19.28 -9.99
CA ARG A 52 10.31 -19.78 -9.01
C ARG A 52 10.96 -20.85 -8.14
N ARG A 53 11.21 -20.53 -6.86
CA ARG A 53 11.86 -21.45 -5.91
C ARG A 53 10.98 -22.65 -5.60
N THR A 54 9.68 -22.41 -5.45
CA THR A 54 8.71 -23.45 -5.11
C THR A 54 8.62 -24.48 -6.24
N GLU A 55 8.50 -24.04 -7.49
CA GLU A 55 8.46 -24.91 -8.67
C GLU A 55 9.69 -25.82 -8.78
N LYS A 56 10.87 -25.32 -8.40
CA LYS A 56 12.12 -26.08 -8.49
C LYS A 56 12.33 -27.04 -7.31
N TYR A 57 12.07 -26.61 -6.08
CA TYR A 57 12.52 -27.33 -4.88
C TYR A 57 11.40 -28.09 -4.15
N CYS A 58 10.15 -27.65 -4.22
CA CYS A 58 9.04 -28.37 -3.58
C CYS A 58 8.86 -29.80 -4.11
N PRO A 59 8.94 -30.07 -5.42
CA PRO A 59 8.86 -31.46 -5.93
C PRO A 59 9.95 -32.38 -5.37
N ILE A 60 11.14 -31.85 -5.08
CA ILE A 60 12.25 -32.61 -4.49
C ILE A 60 11.92 -32.97 -3.04
N ILE A 61 11.39 -32.02 -2.27
CA ILE A 61 11.06 -32.21 -0.87
C ILE A 61 9.87 -33.16 -0.71
N GLU A 62 8.79 -32.92 -1.44
CA GLU A 62 7.54 -33.68 -1.33
C GLU A 62 7.69 -35.14 -1.76
N LYS A 63 8.61 -35.42 -2.69
CA LYS A 63 8.92 -36.78 -3.15
C LYS A 63 9.79 -37.56 -2.17
N ASN A 64 10.72 -36.89 -1.48
CA ASN A 64 11.76 -37.54 -0.67
C ASN A 64 11.49 -37.48 0.83
N THR A 65 10.49 -36.71 1.28
CA THR A 65 10.23 -36.45 2.70
C THR A 65 8.73 -36.44 2.99
N ASN A 66 8.37 -36.33 4.28
CA ASN A 66 7.00 -36.10 4.71
C ASN A 66 6.66 -34.60 4.85
N ILE A 67 7.37 -33.73 4.12
CA ILE A 67 7.16 -32.28 4.13
C ILE A 67 6.36 -31.86 2.89
N GLU A 68 5.32 -31.06 3.09
CA GLU A 68 4.47 -30.47 2.06
C GLU A 68 4.70 -28.95 1.97
N CYS A 69 4.73 -28.42 0.75
CA CYS A 69 4.87 -26.99 0.51
C CYS A 69 3.51 -26.29 0.47
N ILE A 70 3.34 -25.26 1.29
CA ILE A 70 2.19 -24.36 1.26
C ILE A 70 2.65 -23.00 0.73
N ILE A 71 2.05 -22.54 -0.37
CA ILE A 71 2.39 -21.24 -0.94
C ILE A 71 1.55 -20.16 -0.28
N GLY A 72 2.22 -19.20 0.37
CA GLY A 72 1.63 -18.00 0.94
C GLY A 72 1.73 -16.82 -0.02
N VAL A 73 0.80 -15.86 0.11
CA VAL A 73 0.83 -14.62 -0.69
C VAL A 73 1.95 -13.68 -0.21
N ASP A 74 2.15 -13.62 1.10
CA ASP A 74 3.17 -12.83 1.80
C ASP A 74 3.51 -13.50 3.14
N ARG A 75 4.51 -12.96 3.85
CA ARG A 75 4.97 -13.57 5.10
C ARG A 75 3.93 -13.48 6.20
N LEU A 76 3.15 -12.39 6.28
CA LEU A 76 2.04 -12.32 7.23
C LEU A 76 0.91 -13.32 6.90
N ASP A 77 0.65 -13.64 5.63
CA ASP A 77 -0.21 -14.77 5.24
C ASP A 77 0.35 -16.10 5.75
N CYS A 78 1.67 -16.31 5.62
CA CYS A 78 2.30 -17.50 6.19
C CYS A 78 2.19 -17.56 7.71
N ALA A 79 2.43 -16.47 8.42
CA ALA A 79 2.27 -16.42 9.86
C ALA A 79 0.81 -16.69 10.28
N ARG A 80 -0.18 -16.12 9.57
CA ARG A 80 -1.62 -16.41 9.77
C ARG A 80 -1.93 -17.90 9.53
N ARG A 81 -1.37 -18.50 8.49
CA ARG A 81 -1.55 -19.94 8.19
C ARG A 81 -0.93 -20.84 9.24
N ILE A 82 0.23 -20.48 9.79
CA ILE A 82 0.86 -21.23 10.89
C ILE A 82 0.00 -21.13 12.15
N GLN A 83 -0.45 -19.92 12.49
CA GLN A 83 -1.36 -19.70 13.63
C GLN A 83 -2.65 -20.51 13.50
N LYS A 84 -3.27 -20.52 12.31
CA LYS A 84 -4.50 -21.27 12.00
C LYS A 84 -4.27 -22.79 11.81
N GLY A 85 -3.02 -23.27 11.82
CA GLY A 85 -2.67 -24.69 11.64
C GLY A 85 -2.63 -25.20 10.20
N TYR A 86 -2.84 -24.35 9.19
CA TYR A 86 -2.69 -24.71 7.78
C TYR A 86 -1.23 -24.92 7.37
N ALA A 87 -0.29 -24.33 8.10
CA ALA A 87 1.14 -24.58 7.98
C ALA A 87 1.74 -24.82 9.37
N HIS A 88 2.96 -25.36 9.42
CA HIS A 88 3.64 -25.67 10.67
C HIS A 88 4.83 -24.75 10.95
N PHE A 89 5.54 -24.30 9.91
CA PHE A 89 6.67 -23.38 10.06
C PHE A 89 6.91 -22.55 8.80
N GLY A 90 7.70 -21.48 8.93
CA GLY A 90 8.08 -20.58 7.84
C GLY A 90 9.22 -19.66 8.25
N VAL A 91 9.65 -18.81 7.32
CA VAL A 91 10.72 -17.83 7.52
C VAL A 91 10.14 -16.43 7.73
N PHE A 92 10.71 -15.69 8.67
CA PHE A 92 10.26 -14.36 9.07
C PHE A 92 11.47 -13.45 9.31
N SER A 93 11.43 -12.22 8.80
CA SER A 93 12.39 -11.19 9.22
C SER A 93 12.05 -10.66 10.61
N SER A 94 12.96 -9.90 11.20
CA SER A 94 12.72 -9.24 12.47
C SER A 94 11.54 -8.24 12.41
N GLU A 95 11.29 -7.60 11.27
CA GLU A 95 10.09 -6.77 11.05
C GLU A 95 8.80 -7.60 11.01
N ASP A 96 8.82 -8.77 10.36
CA ASP A 96 7.66 -9.68 10.34
C ASP A 96 7.32 -10.17 11.75
N LEU A 97 8.33 -10.42 12.59
CA LEU A 97 8.14 -10.77 14.00
C LEU A 97 7.48 -9.63 14.79
N VAL A 98 7.88 -8.38 14.57
CA VAL A 98 7.21 -7.21 15.19
C VAL A 98 5.74 -7.14 14.76
N GLY A 99 5.45 -7.33 13.47
CA GLY A 99 4.09 -7.36 12.95
C GLY A 99 3.25 -8.52 13.52
N ALA A 100 3.84 -9.72 13.60
CA ALA A 100 3.22 -10.90 14.19
C ALA A 100 2.93 -10.72 15.69
N ARG A 101 3.82 -10.04 16.43
CA ARG A 101 3.62 -9.69 17.84
C ARG A 101 2.40 -8.81 18.04
N TRP A 102 2.26 -7.73 17.27
CA TRP A 102 1.14 -6.80 17.42
C TRP A 102 -0.21 -7.44 17.12
N ALA A 103 -0.21 -8.44 16.25
CA ALA A 103 -1.36 -9.27 16.01
C ALA A 103 -1.50 -10.49 16.93
N THR A 104 -0.68 -10.58 17.99
CA THR A 104 -0.74 -11.60 19.04
C THR A 104 -0.62 -13.04 18.51
N PHE A 105 0.28 -13.26 17.54
CA PHE A 105 0.53 -14.61 17.04
C PHE A 105 1.27 -15.48 18.06
N GLU A 106 0.84 -16.73 18.17
CA GLU A 106 1.37 -17.73 19.11
C GLU A 106 2.32 -18.70 18.39
N ILE A 107 3.28 -18.16 17.65
CA ILE A 107 4.38 -18.92 17.02
C ILE A 107 5.66 -18.79 17.87
N LEU A 108 6.51 -19.81 17.80
CA LEU A 108 7.79 -19.85 18.50
C LEU A 108 8.94 -19.73 17.51
N VAL A 109 9.92 -18.91 17.86
CA VAL A 109 11.20 -18.80 17.17
C VAL A 109 12.02 -20.05 17.49
N THR A 110 12.54 -20.71 16.46
CA THR A 110 13.25 -22.00 16.61
C THR A 110 14.72 -21.91 16.21
N ASN A 111 15.01 -21.24 15.10
CA ASN A 111 16.34 -21.17 14.52
C ASN A 111 16.56 -19.79 13.91
N GLU A 112 17.80 -19.34 13.90
CA GLU A 112 18.24 -18.12 13.24
C GLU A 112 18.91 -18.44 11.91
N ILE A 113 18.70 -17.58 10.93
CA ILE A 113 19.28 -17.67 9.60
C ILE A 113 20.41 -16.65 9.55
N ARG A 114 21.65 -17.11 9.80
CA ARG A 114 22.82 -16.23 9.95
C ARG A 114 23.69 -16.22 8.70
N PHE A 115 24.27 -15.06 8.38
CA PHE A 115 25.29 -14.89 7.34
C PHE A 115 26.72 -14.79 7.91
N HIS A 116 26.86 -14.54 9.21
CA HIS A 116 28.12 -14.52 9.94
C HIS A 116 27.90 -15.03 11.38
N SER A 117 28.97 -15.17 12.17
CA SER A 117 28.93 -15.74 13.52
C SER A 117 28.38 -14.81 14.59
N ASP A 118 28.27 -13.51 14.30
CA ASP A 118 27.84 -12.53 15.30
C ASP A 118 26.40 -12.79 15.77
N GLU A 119 26.11 -12.31 16.99
CA GLU A 119 24.82 -12.54 17.66
C GLU A 119 23.64 -11.87 16.93
N PHE A 120 23.89 -10.75 16.26
CA PHE A 120 22.88 -9.95 15.57
C PHE A 120 23.23 -9.79 14.09
N GLU A 121 22.22 -9.53 13.25
CA GLU A 121 22.41 -9.30 11.80
C GLU A 121 23.32 -8.10 11.55
N TYR A 122 23.16 -7.06 12.37
CA TYR A 122 24.10 -5.96 12.51
C TYR A 122 23.74 -5.12 13.73
N GLU A 123 24.68 -4.30 14.16
CA GLU A 123 24.52 -3.38 15.28
C GLU A 123 24.74 -1.95 14.81
N VAL A 124 24.12 -0.99 15.49
CA VAL A 124 24.17 0.44 15.17
C VAL A 124 24.67 1.21 16.37
N VAL A 125 25.62 2.12 16.12
CA VAL A 125 26.36 2.89 17.11
C VAL A 125 26.40 4.36 16.71
N VAL A 126 26.75 5.21 17.68
CA VAL A 126 27.12 6.60 17.44
C VAL A 126 28.61 6.74 17.69
N VAL A 127 29.35 7.27 16.71
CA VAL A 127 30.78 7.58 16.84
C VAL A 127 30.94 9.09 16.94
N VAL A 128 31.70 9.55 17.92
CA VAL A 128 31.98 10.98 18.13
C VAL A 128 33.46 11.27 17.99
N ASP A 129 33.77 12.47 17.50
CA ASP A 129 35.11 13.03 17.53
C ASP A 129 35.45 13.48 18.96
N ASN A 130 36.59 13.01 19.48
CA ASN A 130 37.04 13.33 20.83
C ASN A 130 37.34 14.82 21.02
N GLU A 131 37.66 15.57 19.96
CA GLU A 131 37.85 17.02 20.00
C GLU A 131 36.54 17.82 20.04
N ALA A 132 35.40 17.17 19.74
CA ALA A 132 34.10 17.83 19.71
C ALA A 132 33.49 18.11 21.09
N ASN A 133 34.12 17.63 22.18
CA ASN A 133 33.64 17.74 23.57
C ASN A 133 32.20 17.19 23.78
N ILE A 134 31.81 16.17 23.02
CA ILE A 134 30.54 15.46 23.19
C ILE A 134 30.77 14.32 24.18
N ASN A 135 30.37 14.51 25.44
CA ASN A 135 30.62 13.53 26.51
C ASN A 135 29.38 12.75 26.91
N SER A 136 28.20 13.16 26.43
CA SER A 136 26.92 12.53 26.71
C SER A 136 25.95 12.67 25.54
N ALA A 137 24.89 11.86 25.54
CA ALA A 137 23.84 11.95 24.53
C ALA A 137 23.18 13.34 24.48
N ALA A 138 23.07 14.03 25.62
CA ALA A 138 22.53 15.38 25.70
C ALA A 138 23.37 16.41 24.91
N ASP A 139 24.67 16.18 24.79
CA ASP A 139 25.61 17.04 24.07
C ASP A 139 25.48 16.92 22.54
N LEU A 140 24.67 15.97 22.05
CA LEU A 140 24.31 15.91 20.62
C LEU A 140 23.45 17.11 20.19
N LYS A 141 22.83 17.83 21.13
CA LYS A 141 22.11 19.06 20.82
C LYS A 141 23.07 20.10 20.25
N LYS A 142 22.74 20.64 19.08
CA LYS A 142 23.56 21.58 18.27
C LYS A 142 24.86 20.99 17.71
N SER A 143 25.10 19.69 17.85
CA SER A 143 26.25 19.04 17.23
C SER A 143 26.07 18.90 15.71
N ARG A 144 27.18 18.70 15.01
CA ARG A 144 27.22 18.46 13.56
C ARG A 144 27.06 16.96 13.26
N LEU A 145 25.89 16.55 12.78
CA LEU A 145 25.58 15.14 12.55
C LEU A 145 25.94 14.69 11.12
N CYS A 146 26.61 13.55 11.02
CA CYS A 146 26.81 12.78 9.80
C CYS A 146 25.84 11.59 9.81
N HIS A 147 24.84 11.63 8.93
CA HIS A 147 23.73 10.68 8.93
C HIS A 147 23.71 9.87 7.60
N PRO A 148 23.57 8.53 7.66
CA PRO A 148 23.69 7.64 6.50
C PRO A 148 22.59 7.88 5.46
N GLY A 149 21.43 8.34 5.94
CA GLY A 149 20.27 8.66 5.13
C GLY A 149 19.33 7.47 4.98
N LYS A 150 18.26 7.66 4.21
CA LYS A 150 17.34 6.60 3.82
C LYS A 150 17.68 6.09 2.41
N GLY A 151 16.94 5.07 1.96
CA GLY A 151 17.09 4.51 0.61
C GLY A 151 18.28 3.56 0.46
N LEU A 152 18.83 3.08 1.57
CA LEU A 152 19.79 1.99 1.61
C LEU A 152 18.99 0.69 1.60
N GLU A 153 18.72 0.17 0.40
CA GLU A 153 17.94 -1.07 0.22
C GLU A 153 18.53 -2.25 1.04
N GLY A 154 17.67 -3.22 1.39
CA GLY A 154 18.06 -4.41 2.15
C GLY A 154 18.10 -4.17 3.66
N ASN A 155 19.31 -4.01 4.22
CA ASN A 155 19.58 -4.14 5.66
C ASN A 155 19.74 -2.78 6.37
N TRP A 156 18.99 -1.76 5.95
CA TRP A 156 18.93 -0.46 6.62
C TRP A 156 17.56 0.17 6.38
N ASN A 157 16.61 -0.11 7.27
CA ASN A 157 15.23 0.34 7.13
C ASN A 157 15.03 1.77 7.68
N ASP A 158 13.92 2.41 7.30
CA ASP A 158 13.63 3.81 7.69
C ASP A 158 13.47 4.00 9.20
N VAL A 159 12.97 2.98 9.91
CA VAL A 159 12.77 3.01 11.37
C VAL A 159 14.12 3.06 12.10
N ILE A 160 15.06 2.19 11.70
CA ILE A 160 16.43 2.17 12.21
C ILE A 160 17.15 3.46 11.83
N SER A 161 16.94 3.94 10.60
CA SER A 161 17.54 5.18 10.11
C SER A 161 17.15 6.39 10.96
N ASP A 162 15.87 6.51 11.33
CA ASP A 162 15.40 7.67 12.09
C ASP A 162 15.34 7.45 13.62
N TYR A 163 15.88 6.33 14.13
CA TYR A 163 15.77 5.97 15.56
C TYR A 163 16.50 6.95 16.47
N LEU A 164 17.72 7.36 16.10
CA LEU A 164 18.50 8.30 16.90
C LEU A 164 17.71 9.59 17.13
N GLU A 165 17.14 10.16 16.07
CA GLU A 165 16.30 11.34 16.17
C GLU A 165 15.04 11.10 17.00
N SER A 166 14.38 9.96 16.84
CA SER A 166 13.17 9.66 17.62
C SER A 166 13.39 9.57 19.13
N VAL A 167 14.56 9.09 19.55
CA VAL A 167 14.88 8.95 20.98
C VAL A 167 15.39 10.28 21.55
N MET A 168 16.15 11.04 20.75
CA MET A 168 16.79 12.27 21.21
C MET A 168 15.90 13.51 21.13
N ILE A 169 14.93 13.51 20.22
CA ILE A 169 14.13 14.69 19.88
C ILE A 169 12.69 14.48 20.34
N PRO A 170 12.18 15.34 21.24
CA PRO A 170 10.77 15.31 21.62
C PRO A 170 9.87 15.45 20.39
N ARG A 171 8.79 14.66 20.35
CA ARG A 171 7.86 14.69 19.22
C ARG A 171 7.05 15.99 19.21
N GLU A 172 7.28 16.80 18.18
CA GLU A 172 6.46 17.97 17.85
C GLU A 172 5.31 17.52 16.91
N CYS A 173 4.12 18.13 17.04
CA CYS A 173 2.90 17.70 16.34
C CYS A 173 2.07 18.90 15.89
N GLU A 174 2.73 19.89 15.29
CA GLU A 174 2.06 21.12 14.87
C GLU A 174 1.00 20.86 13.79
N THR A 175 -0.13 21.53 13.90
CA THR A 175 -1.31 21.28 13.05
C THR A 175 -1.18 21.91 11.66
N ASP A 176 -0.28 22.88 11.50
CA ASP A 176 0.01 23.59 10.25
C ASP A 176 1.10 22.92 9.42
N LEU A 177 1.77 21.89 9.96
CA LEU A 177 2.77 21.09 9.26
C LEU A 177 2.29 19.64 9.08
N THR A 178 2.91 18.97 8.10
CA THR A 178 2.79 17.51 8.00
C THR A 178 3.58 16.85 9.12
N LEU A 179 3.21 15.63 9.55
CA LEU A 179 4.02 14.90 10.55
C LEU A 179 5.46 14.69 10.09
N ALA A 180 5.67 14.39 8.82
CA ALA A 180 7.00 14.20 8.27
C ALA A 180 7.81 15.51 8.27
N GLU A 181 7.20 16.63 7.90
CA GLU A 181 7.83 17.94 7.95
C GLU A 181 8.13 18.38 9.39
N SER A 182 7.19 18.17 10.32
CA SER A 182 7.38 18.46 11.75
C SER A 182 8.61 17.71 12.30
N ARG A 183 8.77 16.42 11.96
CA ARG A 183 9.96 15.64 12.31
C ARG A 183 11.25 16.19 11.72
N ILE A 184 11.23 16.57 10.43
CA ILE A 184 12.38 17.16 9.74
C ILE A 184 12.75 18.51 10.37
N LYS A 185 11.77 19.36 10.67
CA LYS A 185 11.95 20.64 11.36
C LYS A 185 12.56 20.43 12.75
N ALA A 186 12.02 19.49 13.53
CA ALA A 186 12.53 19.19 14.87
C ALA A 186 13.99 18.70 14.80
N THR A 187 14.32 17.85 13.81
CA THR A 187 15.69 17.41 13.52
C THR A 187 16.61 18.57 13.17
N ALA A 188 16.17 19.46 12.26
CA ALA A 188 16.91 20.65 11.84
C ALA A 188 17.13 21.66 12.98
N ASN A 189 16.23 21.70 13.97
CA ASN A 189 16.33 22.55 15.15
C ASN A 189 17.23 21.95 16.24
N PHE A 190 17.21 20.63 16.38
CA PHE A 190 18.00 19.91 17.38
C PHE A 190 19.48 19.91 17.03
N PHE A 191 19.84 19.46 15.83
CA PHE A 191 21.23 19.41 15.36
C PHE A 191 21.70 20.75 14.77
N GLY A 192 23.01 20.92 14.68
CA GLY A 192 23.64 21.99 13.92
C GLY A 192 23.70 21.68 12.41
N PRO A 193 24.56 22.37 11.64
CA PRO A 193 24.85 21.98 10.26
C PRO A 193 25.20 20.49 10.19
N SER A 194 24.51 19.74 9.35
CA SER A 194 24.57 18.28 9.29
C SER A 194 24.62 17.80 7.84
N CYS A 195 24.89 16.52 7.63
CA CYS A 195 24.59 15.84 6.37
C CYS A 195 23.63 14.67 6.61
N LYS A 196 22.37 14.85 6.20
CA LYS A 196 21.33 13.83 6.08
C LYS A 196 20.91 13.75 4.61
N ALA A 197 21.80 13.21 3.78
CA ALA A 197 21.56 13.02 2.36
C ALA A 197 20.58 11.87 2.08
N GLY A 198 20.15 11.75 0.82
CA GLY A 198 19.17 10.75 0.39
C GLY A 198 17.72 11.25 0.52
N PRO A 199 16.72 10.40 0.22
CA PRO A 199 15.32 10.80 0.29
C PRO A 199 14.87 11.02 1.74
N TRP A 200 14.19 12.12 2.01
CA TRP A 200 13.46 12.37 3.26
C TRP A 200 12.00 11.92 3.13
N LEU A 201 11.44 12.05 1.92
CA LEU A 201 10.11 11.61 1.54
C LEU A 201 10.14 10.70 0.31
N SER A 202 9.10 9.87 0.15
CA SER A 202 8.91 9.05 -1.05
C SER A 202 8.53 9.87 -2.28
N ASP A 203 7.89 11.05 -2.11
CA ASP A 203 7.59 11.99 -3.19
C ASP A 203 8.81 12.89 -3.48
N PRO A 204 9.47 12.78 -4.65
CA PRO A 204 10.68 13.55 -4.96
C PRO A 204 10.46 15.06 -5.03
N VAL A 205 9.25 15.52 -5.37
CA VAL A 205 8.96 16.96 -5.47
C VAL A 205 8.85 17.58 -4.08
N GLN A 206 8.09 16.93 -3.19
CA GLN A 206 7.97 17.39 -1.81
C GLN A 206 9.31 17.29 -1.08
N ASP A 207 10.07 16.22 -1.32
CA ASP A 207 11.41 16.03 -0.79
C ASP A 207 12.35 17.22 -1.10
N GLN A 208 12.39 17.66 -2.37
CA GLN A 208 13.19 18.82 -2.78
C GLN A 208 12.74 20.13 -2.13
N ILE A 209 11.42 20.31 -1.95
CA ILE A 209 10.87 21.50 -1.27
C ILE A 209 11.34 21.54 0.18
N LEU A 210 11.28 20.40 0.89
CA LEU A 210 11.70 20.33 2.29
C LEU A 210 13.22 20.52 2.43
N LYS A 211 14.03 19.94 1.55
CA LYS A 211 15.50 20.16 1.55
C LYS A 211 15.88 21.64 1.43
N LYS A 212 15.18 22.38 0.55
CA LYS A 212 15.38 23.84 0.43
C LYS A 212 14.92 24.61 1.66
N ARG A 213 13.87 24.13 2.34
CA ARG A 213 13.32 24.76 3.55
C ARG A 213 14.19 24.52 4.79
N TYR A 214 14.86 23.38 4.87
CA TYR A 214 15.71 22.98 6.00
C TYR A 214 17.17 22.70 5.55
N PRO A 215 17.88 23.71 5.02
CA PRO A 215 19.21 23.52 4.41
C PRO A 215 20.29 23.12 5.42
N SER A 216 20.07 23.36 6.73
CA SER A 216 21.01 22.96 7.78
C SER A 216 21.30 21.46 7.75
N LEU A 217 20.32 20.63 7.42
CA LEU A 217 20.46 19.18 7.35
C LEU A 217 21.28 18.69 6.15
N CYS A 218 21.57 19.56 5.18
CA CYS A 218 22.35 19.24 3.98
C CYS A 218 23.70 19.97 3.94
N SER A 219 23.97 20.85 4.89
CA SER A 219 25.08 21.81 4.85
C SER A 219 26.46 21.14 4.87
N LEU A 220 26.58 19.94 5.45
CA LEU A 220 27.83 19.18 5.48
C LEU A 220 27.91 18.12 4.37
N CYS A 221 26.88 17.97 3.55
CA CYS A 221 26.94 17.04 2.43
C CYS A 221 27.94 17.52 1.38
N TYR A 222 28.46 16.60 0.58
CA TYR A 222 29.42 16.97 -0.45
C TYR A 222 28.81 17.88 -1.52
N ASP A 223 27.55 17.62 -1.89
CA ASP A 223 26.71 18.53 -2.66
C ASP A 223 25.51 18.97 -1.80
N PRO A 224 25.61 20.10 -1.09
CA PRO A 224 24.53 20.60 -0.23
C PRO A 224 23.24 20.95 -1.00
N THR A 225 23.34 21.22 -2.30
CA THR A 225 22.17 21.60 -3.12
C THR A 225 21.38 20.36 -3.52
N ARG A 226 22.08 19.28 -3.89
CA ARG A 226 21.44 18.00 -4.25
C ARG A 226 21.07 17.18 -3.03
N CYS A 227 21.99 16.99 -2.08
CA CYS A 227 21.77 16.29 -0.82
C CYS A 227 21.04 14.94 -1.00
N GLY A 228 21.42 14.19 -2.03
CA GLY A 228 20.64 13.07 -2.56
C GLY A 228 21.38 11.74 -2.52
N ILE A 229 20.73 10.71 -3.08
CA ILE A 229 21.37 9.40 -3.29
C ILE A 229 22.62 9.59 -4.15
N GLY A 230 23.72 8.97 -3.69
CA GLY A 230 25.04 9.05 -4.31
C GLY A 230 25.89 10.25 -3.88
N ASP A 231 25.46 11.04 -2.90
CA ASP A 231 26.36 12.00 -2.23
C ASP A 231 27.53 11.26 -1.57
N LYS A 232 28.73 11.87 -1.54
CA LYS A 232 29.91 11.25 -0.92
C LYS A 232 29.70 10.94 0.56
N HIS A 233 28.94 11.78 1.26
CA HIS A 233 28.63 11.61 2.68
C HIS A 233 27.34 10.80 2.93
N TRP A 234 26.71 10.25 1.88
CA TRP A 234 25.55 9.37 1.98
C TRP A 234 25.94 7.89 2.01
N GLY A 235 25.10 7.07 2.63
CA GLY A 235 25.19 5.62 2.60
C GLY A 235 25.97 5.01 3.75
N ARG A 236 26.43 3.77 3.59
CA ARG A 236 27.10 3.02 4.66
C ARG A 236 28.40 3.65 5.13
N ARG A 237 29.25 4.07 4.19
CA ARG A 237 30.56 4.70 4.49
C ARG A 237 30.52 6.21 4.63
N GLY A 238 29.62 6.89 3.92
CA GLY A 238 29.60 8.35 3.84
C GLY A 238 29.59 9.10 5.19
N PRO A 239 28.89 8.61 6.23
CA PRO A 239 28.95 9.23 7.56
C PRO A 239 30.34 9.23 8.19
N LEU A 240 31.15 8.20 7.96
CA LEU A 240 32.54 8.14 8.45
C LEU A 240 33.43 9.10 7.68
N ASP A 241 33.25 9.21 6.36
CA ASP A 241 33.95 10.21 5.55
C ASP A 241 33.62 11.64 6.02
N CYS A 242 32.35 11.90 6.34
CA CYS A 242 31.88 13.18 6.87
C CYS A 242 32.47 13.50 8.25
N LEU A 243 32.54 12.50 9.13
CA LEU A 243 33.09 12.65 10.47
C LEU A 243 34.62 12.86 10.42
N THR A 244 35.32 11.95 9.76
CA THR A 244 36.79 11.93 9.71
C THR A 244 37.39 12.99 8.80
N GLY A 245 36.61 13.52 7.86
CA GLY A 245 36.95 14.72 7.10
C GLY A 245 36.85 16.03 7.91
N GLY A 246 36.49 15.97 9.20
CA GLY A 246 36.38 17.11 10.12
C GLY A 246 35.16 18.00 9.91
N SER A 247 34.25 17.61 9.02
CA SER A 247 33.01 18.35 8.77
C SER A 247 31.99 18.09 9.87
N GLY A 248 31.82 16.83 10.25
CA GLY A 248 30.95 16.39 11.33
C GLY A 248 31.59 16.38 12.71
N GLN A 249 30.80 16.02 13.71
CA GLN A 249 31.22 15.79 15.10
C GLN A 249 30.68 14.48 15.66
N ALA A 250 29.57 13.98 15.12
CA ALA A 250 28.98 12.69 15.45
C ALA A 250 28.50 11.99 14.17
N ALA A 251 28.66 10.68 14.10
CA ALA A 251 28.15 9.84 13.02
C ALA A 251 27.25 8.73 13.57
N TYR A 252 26.07 8.56 13.00
CA TYR A 252 25.17 7.44 13.29
C TYR A 252 25.39 6.34 12.25
N ILE A 253 25.81 5.15 12.64
CA ILE A 253 26.34 4.17 11.68
C ILE A 253 26.33 2.74 12.21
N ARG A 254 26.38 1.76 11.32
CA ARG A 254 26.58 0.35 11.71
C ARG A 254 27.98 0.11 12.28
N LEU A 255 28.07 -0.77 13.28
CA LEU A 255 29.31 -1.13 13.95
C LEU A 255 30.32 -1.83 13.02
N ASP A 256 29.85 -2.66 12.09
CA ASP A 256 30.71 -3.37 11.15
C ASP A 256 31.41 -2.41 10.17
N ASP A 257 30.73 -1.34 9.74
CA ASP A 257 31.32 -0.27 8.93
C ASP A 257 32.41 0.48 9.71
N VAL A 258 32.17 0.79 11.00
CA VAL A 258 33.19 1.41 11.88
C VAL A 258 34.41 0.49 12.00
N ARG A 259 34.19 -0.80 12.30
CA ARG A 259 35.29 -1.77 12.45
C ARG A 259 36.12 -1.88 11.18
N SER A 260 35.49 -1.94 10.02
CA SER A 260 36.17 -1.99 8.73
C SER A 260 36.97 -0.72 8.46
N PHE A 261 36.40 0.45 8.72
CA PHE A 261 37.01 1.74 8.37
C PHE A 261 38.25 2.07 9.21
N PHE A 262 38.21 1.76 10.50
CA PHE A 262 39.33 1.97 11.43
C PHE A 262 40.33 0.80 11.47
N GLY A 263 40.22 -0.17 10.56
CA GLY A 263 41.19 -1.24 10.37
C GLY A 263 41.13 -2.40 11.37
N PHE A 264 40.06 -2.50 12.17
CA PHE A 264 39.88 -3.59 13.14
C PHE A 264 39.57 -4.94 12.49
N THR A 265 39.23 -4.96 11.19
CA THR A 265 39.01 -6.19 10.41
C THR A 265 40.25 -6.64 9.64
N GLY A 266 41.41 -6.00 9.83
CA GLY A 266 42.64 -6.27 9.08
C GLY A 266 42.76 -5.53 7.74
N LEU A 267 41.77 -4.68 7.41
CA LEU A 267 41.87 -3.72 6.31
C LEU A 267 42.75 -2.52 6.73
N THR A 268 43.30 -1.80 5.75
CA THR A 268 44.05 -0.57 6.04
C THR A 268 43.13 0.45 6.69
N ALA A 269 43.51 0.93 7.88
CA ALA A 269 42.76 1.98 8.57
C ALA A 269 42.76 3.28 7.74
N GLU A 270 41.59 3.87 7.57
CA GLU A 270 41.40 5.14 6.84
C GLU A 270 41.56 6.36 7.77
N ALA A 271 41.46 6.16 9.09
CA ALA A 271 41.71 7.17 10.13
C ALA A 271 42.26 6.54 11.42
N ASP A 272 42.87 7.35 12.29
CA ASP A 272 43.36 6.89 13.60
C ASP A 272 42.18 6.69 14.58
N PRO A 273 41.95 5.46 15.09
CA PRO A 273 40.85 5.19 16.02
C PRO A 273 40.96 5.92 17.36
N ASN A 274 42.16 6.39 17.76
CA ASN A 274 42.33 7.10 19.04
C ASN A 274 41.68 8.49 19.06
N GLY A 275 41.38 9.06 17.87
CA GLY A 275 40.69 10.34 17.75
C GLY A 275 39.18 10.26 18.01
N TYR A 276 38.62 9.07 18.18
CA TYR A 276 37.17 8.86 18.23
C TYR A 276 36.74 7.95 19.37
N SER A 277 35.46 8.04 19.73
CA SER A 277 34.84 7.19 20.75
C SER A 277 33.43 6.77 20.33
N PHE A 278 32.97 5.62 20.83
CA PHE A 278 31.56 5.27 20.83
C PHE A 278 30.84 6.09 21.89
N LEU A 279 29.67 6.65 21.53
CA LEU A 279 28.75 7.30 22.44
C LEU A 279 27.62 6.34 22.79
N CYS A 280 27.50 5.99 24.07
CA CYS A 280 26.52 5.04 24.55
C CYS A 280 25.14 5.69 24.79
N PRO A 281 24.03 4.92 24.69
CA PRO A 281 22.69 5.44 24.97
C PRO A 281 22.49 5.97 26.40
N ASP A 282 23.21 5.41 27.37
CA ASP A 282 23.22 5.84 28.78
C ASP A 282 24.14 7.07 29.03
N GLY A 283 24.82 7.55 27.99
CA GLY A 283 25.55 8.81 27.99
C GLY A 283 27.02 8.75 28.40
N HIS A 284 27.64 7.56 28.51
CA HIS A 284 29.11 7.46 28.64
C HIS A 284 29.81 7.23 27.30
N LEU A 285 31.13 7.42 27.27
CA LEU A 285 31.99 7.15 26.11
C LEU A 285 32.77 5.84 26.27
N GLN A 286 32.97 5.13 25.18
CA GLN A 286 33.84 3.96 25.10
C GLN A 286 34.86 4.10 23.96
N PRO A 287 36.13 3.70 24.15
CA PRO A 287 37.12 3.71 23.08
C PRO A 287 36.70 2.81 21.90
N LEU A 288 37.09 3.16 20.67
CA LEU A 288 36.80 2.33 19.49
C LEU A 288 37.46 0.95 19.51
N THR A 289 38.45 0.74 20.38
CA THR A 289 39.17 -0.52 20.55
C THR A 289 38.41 -1.57 21.39
N VAL A 290 37.26 -1.20 21.98
CA VAL A 290 36.45 -2.13 22.76
C VAL A 290 35.83 -3.19 21.84
N ASN A 291 35.96 -4.46 22.22
CA ASN A 291 35.43 -5.57 21.43
C ASN A 291 33.90 -5.56 21.37
N ASN A 292 33.23 -5.37 22.51
CA ASN A 292 31.76 -5.40 22.63
C ASN A 292 31.28 -4.01 23.10
N PRO A 293 31.16 -3.04 22.19
CA PRO A 293 30.75 -1.70 22.57
C PRO A 293 29.25 -1.66 22.90
N CYS A 294 28.85 -0.59 23.57
CA CYS A 294 27.44 -0.24 23.71
C CYS A 294 26.81 0.05 22.33
N THR A 295 25.56 -0.39 22.15
CA THR A 295 24.84 -0.24 20.88
C THR A 295 23.52 0.48 21.10
N TRP A 296 23.14 1.29 20.11
CA TRP A 296 21.85 1.98 20.10
C TRP A 296 20.74 1.06 19.59
N ILE A 297 21.06 0.24 18.58
CA ILE A 297 20.19 -0.80 18.05
C ILE A 297 21.04 -2.04 17.73
N ALA A 298 20.53 -3.21 18.07
CA ALA A 298 21.00 -4.48 17.52
C ALA A 298 19.89 -5.10 16.67
N LYS A 299 20.05 -5.28 15.35
CA LYS A 299 19.00 -5.88 14.53
C LYS A 299 19.02 -7.42 14.67
N PRO A 300 17.92 -8.08 15.08
CA PRO A 300 17.86 -9.54 15.14
C PRO A 300 17.95 -10.17 13.74
N TRP A 301 18.48 -11.38 13.69
CA TRP A 301 18.50 -12.20 12.49
C TRP A 301 17.09 -12.57 12.00
N PRO A 302 16.89 -12.79 10.70
CA PRO A 302 15.74 -13.54 10.21
C PRO A 302 15.70 -14.93 10.84
N VAL A 303 14.50 -15.46 11.05
CA VAL A 303 14.30 -16.68 11.81
C VAL A 303 13.39 -17.68 11.11
N ILE A 304 13.54 -18.93 11.52
CA ILE A 304 12.53 -19.95 11.31
C ILE A 304 11.62 -19.93 12.53
N ALA A 305 10.33 -19.64 12.32
CA ALA A 305 9.32 -19.73 13.36
C ALA A 305 8.30 -20.81 13.05
N ALA A 306 7.81 -21.46 14.10
CA ALA A 306 6.95 -22.63 14.01
C ALA A 306 5.77 -22.54 14.97
N ARG A 307 4.71 -23.28 14.67
CA ARG A 307 3.58 -23.48 15.58
C ARG A 307 4.10 -24.14 16.86
N ARG A 308 3.58 -23.71 18.02
CA ARG A 308 3.97 -24.24 19.35
C ARG A 308 4.06 -25.77 19.41
N THR A 309 3.10 -26.49 18.82
CA THR A 309 3.05 -27.96 18.83
C THR A 309 4.12 -28.65 17.98
N HIS A 310 4.83 -27.92 17.12
CA HIS A 310 5.83 -28.45 16.19
C HIS A 310 7.21 -27.85 16.41
N ALA A 311 7.36 -26.86 17.31
CA ALA A 311 8.57 -26.05 17.42
C ALA A 311 9.84 -26.86 17.74
N GLU A 312 9.77 -27.81 18.67
CA GLU A 312 10.89 -28.69 19.03
C GLU A 312 11.32 -29.57 17.86
N LYS A 313 10.36 -30.25 17.20
CA LYS A 313 10.61 -31.06 16.00
C LYS A 313 11.25 -30.25 14.87
N ILE A 314 10.85 -29.00 14.68
CA ILE A 314 11.43 -28.10 13.65
C ILE A 314 12.83 -27.62 14.06
N GLN A 315 13.05 -27.27 15.31
CA GLN A 315 14.37 -26.92 15.84
C GLN A 315 15.38 -28.06 15.64
N GLU A 316 15.03 -29.29 16.02
CA GLU A 316 15.88 -30.47 15.84
C GLU A 316 16.17 -30.77 14.37
N MET A 317 15.15 -30.69 13.50
CA MET A 317 15.31 -30.94 12.07
C MET A 317 16.37 -30.04 11.41
N PHE A 318 16.47 -28.78 11.86
CA PHE A 318 17.46 -27.84 11.34
C PHE A 318 18.83 -27.95 12.02
N ARG A 319 18.90 -28.54 13.22
CA ARG A 319 20.18 -28.82 13.91
C ARG A 319 21.01 -29.86 13.15
N ASP A 320 20.34 -30.89 12.62
CA ASP A 320 20.98 -32.03 11.95
C ASP A 320 20.99 -31.91 10.41
N ILE A 321 21.01 -30.67 9.89
CA ILE A 321 20.97 -30.43 8.45
C ILE A 321 22.32 -30.75 7.80
N ASP A 322 22.31 -31.61 6.79
CA ASP A 322 23.49 -32.02 6.01
C ASP A 322 23.30 -31.59 4.55
N ILE A 323 24.10 -30.62 4.12
CA ILE A 323 24.03 -30.05 2.77
C ILE A 323 24.32 -31.07 1.65
N ASN A 324 24.87 -32.24 1.99
CA ASN A 324 25.13 -33.30 1.02
C ASN A 324 23.86 -34.11 0.66
N LYS A 325 22.75 -33.94 1.40
CA LYS A 325 21.48 -34.59 1.09
C LYS A 325 20.62 -33.69 0.21
N ASP A 326 20.25 -34.19 -0.97
CA ASP A 326 19.50 -33.44 -2.00
C ASP A 326 18.26 -32.72 -1.46
N TRP A 327 17.46 -33.37 -0.61
CA TRP A 327 16.25 -32.78 -0.06
C TRP A 327 16.53 -31.71 1.02
N GLN A 328 17.61 -31.86 1.80
CA GLN A 328 18.01 -30.87 2.81
C GLN A 328 18.59 -29.62 2.14
N GLN A 329 19.36 -29.80 1.08
CA GLN A 329 19.78 -28.69 0.22
C GLN A 329 18.56 -28.00 -0.41
N ALA A 330 17.60 -28.75 -0.95
CA ALA A 330 16.37 -28.19 -1.49
C ALA A 330 15.58 -27.38 -0.44
N LEU A 331 15.50 -27.89 0.80
CA LEU A 331 14.87 -27.19 1.93
C LEU A 331 15.58 -25.87 2.24
N LEU A 332 16.92 -25.85 2.33
CA LEU A 332 17.69 -24.63 2.53
C LEU A 332 17.48 -23.62 1.41
N MET A 333 17.40 -24.08 0.16
CA MET A 333 17.15 -23.22 -1.00
C MET A 333 15.75 -22.57 -0.99
N LEU A 334 14.81 -23.09 -0.19
CA LEU A 334 13.50 -22.47 0.05
C LEU A 334 13.55 -21.38 1.13
N LEU A 335 14.56 -21.37 2.03
CA LEU A 335 14.69 -20.42 3.16
C LEU A 335 15.40 -19.10 2.79
N GLU A 336 15.30 -18.67 1.53
CA GLU A 336 15.63 -17.31 1.03
C GLU A 336 17.08 -17.04 0.60
N SER A 337 18.10 -17.77 1.06
CA SER A 337 19.46 -17.61 0.49
C SER A 337 20.32 -18.88 0.54
N TYR A 338 21.32 -18.91 -0.35
CA TYR A 338 22.21 -20.03 -0.65
C TYR A 338 23.47 -20.09 0.24
N HIS A 339 23.69 -19.07 1.09
CA HIS A 339 24.81 -18.96 2.04
C HIS A 339 24.30 -18.75 3.48
N VAL A 340 23.37 -19.57 3.94
CA VAL A 340 22.82 -19.44 5.29
C VAL A 340 23.42 -20.48 6.22
N ASN A 341 23.99 -20.02 7.33
CA ASN A 341 24.27 -20.87 8.48
C ASN A 341 23.04 -20.85 9.37
N ILE A 342 22.37 -22.00 9.47
CA ILE A 342 21.25 -22.14 10.41
C ILE A 342 21.83 -22.32 11.81
N SER A 343 21.57 -21.36 12.69
CA SER A 343 21.95 -21.43 14.10
C SER A 343 20.72 -21.80 14.92
N THR A 344 20.73 -22.99 15.51
CA THR A 344 19.60 -23.44 16.33
C THR A 344 19.61 -22.72 17.67
N LEU A 345 18.46 -22.20 18.11
CA LEU A 345 18.34 -21.72 19.49
C LEU A 345 18.48 -22.91 20.46
N ASP A 346 18.79 -22.65 21.72
CA ASP A 346 18.83 -23.71 22.75
C ASP A 346 17.41 -24.22 23.05
N ILE A 347 16.46 -23.27 23.20
CA ILE A 347 15.06 -23.53 23.50
C ILE A 347 14.21 -22.69 22.54
N PRO A 348 13.18 -23.27 21.90
CA PRO A 348 12.23 -22.48 21.11
C PRO A 348 11.53 -21.48 22.00
N MET A 349 11.47 -20.22 21.58
CA MET A 349 11.02 -19.12 22.44
C MET A 349 9.94 -18.26 21.79
N PRO A 350 9.07 -17.61 22.59
CA PRO A 350 8.12 -16.62 22.08
C PRO A 350 8.79 -15.47 21.33
N ILE A 351 8.02 -14.79 20.50
CA ILE A 351 8.49 -13.63 19.73
C ILE A 351 9.03 -12.53 20.66
N ASP A 352 8.31 -12.20 21.73
CA ASP A 352 8.70 -11.16 22.68
C ASP A 352 10.08 -11.41 23.27
N ASP A 353 10.27 -12.59 23.87
CA ASP A 353 11.53 -13.00 24.48
C ASP A 353 12.69 -12.99 23.46
N TYR A 354 12.42 -13.33 22.19
CA TYR A 354 13.44 -13.28 21.13
C TYR A 354 13.85 -11.85 20.81
N LEU A 355 12.87 -10.96 20.61
CA LEU A 355 13.12 -9.55 20.32
C LEU A 355 13.69 -8.79 21.52
N ASP A 356 13.43 -9.22 22.75
CA ASP A 356 13.97 -8.62 23.99
C ASP A 356 15.49 -8.81 24.15
N LYS A 357 16.08 -9.81 23.48
CA LYS A 357 17.55 -9.98 23.43
C LYS A 357 18.25 -8.82 22.74
N SER A 358 17.53 -8.12 21.87
CA SER A 358 18.07 -7.10 21.00
C SER A 358 17.91 -5.72 21.63
N SER A 359 19.05 -5.06 21.86
CA SER A 359 19.08 -3.70 22.40
C SER A 359 18.40 -2.73 21.43
N GLY A 360 17.49 -1.90 21.95
CA GLY A 360 16.88 -0.77 21.23
C GLY A 360 15.91 -1.10 20.09
N TYR A 361 15.86 -2.34 19.57
CA TYR A 361 15.06 -2.68 18.40
C TYR A 361 13.55 -2.56 18.66
N GLN A 362 13.05 -3.09 19.78
CA GLN A 362 11.64 -2.92 20.13
C GLN A 362 11.25 -1.46 20.36
N SER A 363 12.14 -0.69 20.99
CA SER A 363 11.96 0.74 21.18
C SER A 363 11.91 1.49 19.85
N ALA A 364 12.72 1.07 18.87
CA ALA A 364 12.69 1.63 17.53
C ALA A 364 11.34 1.43 16.84
N HIS A 365 10.63 0.33 17.09
CA HIS A 365 9.30 0.13 16.53
C HIS A 365 8.15 0.66 17.41
N SER A 366 8.43 1.30 18.54
CA SER A 366 7.43 1.73 19.53
C SER A 366 7.46 3.26 19.75
N PHE A 367 7.29 4.06 18.69
CA PHE A 367 7.38 5.51 18.79
C PHE A 367 6.18 6.16 19.49
N PRO A 368 6.39 7.24 20.28
CA PRO A 368 5.29 7.99 20.89
C PRO A 368 4.37 8.56 19.82
N ALA A 369 3.07 8.33 19.90
CA ALA A 369 2.10 8.94 18.99
C ALA A 369 1.93 10.45 19.27
N CYS A 370 1.48 11.20 18.26
CA CYS A 370 1.06 12.59 18.46
C CYS A 370 -0.14 12.71 19.41
N TYR A 371 -0.24 13.83 20.11
CA TYR A 371 -1.42 14.20 20.90
C TYR A 371 -1.98 15.56 20.45
N PRO A 372 -3.24 15.63 19.97
CA PRO A 372 -4.13 14.50 19.70
C PRO A 372 -3.59 13.59 18.57
N PRO A 373 -3.95 12.30 18.55
CA PRO A 373 -3.51 11.38 17.51
C PRO A 373 -3.95 11.86 16.11
N ARG A 374 -3.02 11.85 15.17
CA ARG A 374 -3.29 12.13 13.75
C ARG A 374 -3.29 10.80 13.01
N HIS A 375 -4.47 10.26 12.76
CA HIS A 375 -4.67 9.05 11.96
C HIS A 375 -5.39 9.38 10.67
N ILE A 376 -5.21 8.57 9.63
CA ILE A 376 -6.00 8.61 8.40
C ILE A 376 -7.16 7.64 8.58
N VAL A 377 -8.38 8.17 8.75
CA VAL A 377 -9.53 7.30 8.96
C VAL A 377 -10.00 6.73 7.62
N TYR A 378 -9.78 5.43 7.41
CA TYR A 378 -10.15 4.73 6.17
C TYR A 378 -11.46 3.96 6.37
N CYS A 379 -12.48 4.25 5.55
CA CYS A 379 -13.76 3.56 5.63
C CYS A 379 -13.82 2.35 4.70
N THR A 380 -14.12 1.19 5.27
CA THR A 380 -14.28 -0.10 4.58
C THR A 380 -15.75 -0.50 4.52
N THR A 381 -16.13 -1.28 3.50
CA THR A 381 -17.53 -1.64 3.24
C THR A 381 -17.86 -3.09 3.58
N SER A 382 -16.86 -3.90 3.89
CA SER A 382 -17.03 -5.32 4.25
C SER A 382 -16.16 -5.72 5.44
N ILE A 383 -16.50 -6.83 6.09
CA ILE A 383 -15.72 -7.37 7.22
C ILE A 383 -14.31 -7.75 6.78
N ILE A 384 -14.16 -8.35 5.59
CA ILE A 384 -12.85 -8.78 5.10
C ILE A 384 -11.96 -7.60 4.72
N GLU A 385 -12.53 -6.52 4.15
CA GLU A 385 -11.82 -5.26 3.93
C GLU A 385 -11.35 -4.64 5.25
N PHE A 386 -12.22 -4.60 6.27
CA PHE A 386 -11.87 -4.09 7.59
C PHE A 386 -10.70 -4.86 8.20
N VAL A 387 -10.69 -6.19 8.08
CA VAL A 387 -9.60 -7.03 8.57
C VAL A 387 -8.31 -6.77 7.79
N LYS A 388 -8.34 -6.77 6.45
CA LYS A 388 -7.15 -6.46 5.63
C LYS A 388 -6.61 -5.05 5.91
N CYS A 389 -7.49 -4.06 6.09
CA CYS A 389 -7.13 -2.70 6.45
C CYS A 389 -6.48 -2.65 7.84
N SER A 390 -7.01 -3.37 8.83
CA SER A 390 -6.44 -3.44 10.17
C SER A 390 -5.03 -4.06 10.14
N TRP A 391 -4.82 -5.09 9.32
CA TRP A 391 -3.49 -5.65 9.07
C TRP A 391 -2.54 -4.64 8.43
N LEU A 392 -3.03 -3.89 7.42
CA LEU A 392 -2.27 -2.82 6.78
C LEU A 392 -1.90 -1.72 7.79
N GLN A 393 -2.79 -1.37 8.72
CA GLN A 393 -2.53 -0.42 9.80
C GLN A 393 -1.39 -0.88 10.72
N GLU A 394 -1.39 -2.15 11.14
CA GLU A 394 -0.34 -2.69 12.01
C GLU A 394 1.00 -2.72 11.29
N ILE A 395 1.07 -3.33 10.10
CA ILE A 395 2.34 -3.44 9.37
C ILE A 395 2.88 -2.07 8.94
N SER A 396 2.02 -1.09 8.65
CA SER A 396 2.45 0.28 8.36
C SER A 396 3.20 0.93 9.53
N THR A 397 2.82 0.61 10.77
CA THR A 397 3.55 1.09 11.95
C THR A 397 4.94 0.46 12.06
N VAL A 398 5.09 -0.82 11.68
CA VAL A 398 6.38 -1.54 11.73
C VAL A 398 7.39 -0.85 10.84
N TYR A 399 6.94 -0.38 9.67
CA TYR A 399 7.75 0.31 8.69
C TYR A 399 7.80 1.84 8.89
N GLY A 400 7.25 2.35 10.01
CA GLY A 400 7.33 3.77 10.39
C GLY A 400 6.54 4.71 9.49
N ILE A 401 5.45 4.24 8.86
CA ILE A 401 4.62 5.05 7.97
C ILE A 401 3.70 5.96 8.81
N GLU A 402 3.78 7.26 8.57
CA GLU A 402 2.99 8.27 9.28
C GLU A 402 2.39 9.33 8.34
N PRO A 403 1.22 9.93 8.66
CA PRO A 403 0.26 9.46 9.66
C PRO A 403 -0.27 8.04 9.36
N ASN A 404 -0.45 7.21 10.39
CA ASN A 404 -0.90 5.83 10.20
C ASN A 404 -2.42 5.76 9.92
N LEU A 405 -2.90 4.65 9.36
CA LEU A 405 -4.32 4.38 9.17
C LEU A 405 -5.05 4.19 10.51
N GLN A 406 -6.34 4.47 10.48
CA GLN A 406 -7.31 3.96 11.42
C GLN A 406 -8.50 3.43 10.61
N CYS A 407 -8.73 2.13 10.65
CA CYS A 407 -9.78 1.52 9.84
C CYS A 407 -11.13 1.58 10.56
N ILE A 408 -12.18 1.95 9.84
CA ILE A 408 -13.58 1.82 10.29
C ILE A 408 -14.38 1.04 9.25
N ARG A 409 -15.53 0.50 9.65
CA ARG A 409 -16.43 -0.25 8.76
C ARG A 409 -17.80 0.40 8.69
N GLY A 410 -18.22 0.79 7.50
CA GLY A 410 -19.59 1.15 7.18
C GLY A 410 -20.45 -0.08 6.87
N GLU A 411 -21.76 0.03 7.04
CA GLU A 411 -22.71 -1.04 6.64
C GLU A 411 -22.96 -1.09 5.13
N SER A 412 -22.65 -0.01 4.42
CA SER A 412 -22.78 0.12 2.98
C SER A 412 -21.83 1.17 2.44
N LEU A 413 -21.62 1.18 1.12
CA LEU A 413 -20.85 2.23 0.46
C LEU A 413 -21.44 3.62 0.71
N PHE A 414 -22.78 3.75 0.64
CA PHE A 414 -23.48 5.00 0.97
C PHE A 414 -23.09 5.54 2.34
N ARG A 415 -23.03 4.65 3.35
CA ARG A 415 -22.64 5.05 4.71
C ARG A 415 -21.20 5.55 4.77
N CYS A 416 -20.26 4.89 4.08
CA CYS A 416 -18.89 5.38 4.01
C CYS A 416 -18.77 6.72 3.29
N LEU A 417 -19.52 6.94 2.20
CA LEU A 417 -19.56 8.23 1.49
C LEU A 417 -20.06 9.35 2.42
N ASP A 418 -21.15 9.11 3.15
CA ASP A 418 -21.72 10.01 4.15
C ASP A 418 -20.73 10.29 5.31
N ASP A 419 -20.01 9.28 5.78
CA ASP A 419 -19.01 9.43 6.84
C ASP A 419 -17.79 10.25 6.38
N VAL A 420 -17.36 10.13 5.11
CA VAL A 420 -16.30 10.98 4.55
C VAL A 420 -16.79 12.42 4.35
N GLU A 421 -18.01 12.61 3.83
CA GLU A 421 -18.63 13.94 3.68
C GLU A 421 -18.73 14.66 5.03
N LYS A 422 -19.14 13.96 6.09
CA LYS A 422 -19.24 14.52 7.46
C LYS A 422 -17.91 14.63 8.18
N GLY A 423 -16.83 14.12 7.60
CA GLY A 423 -15.49 14.15 8.18
C GLY A 423 -15.27 13.17 9.33
N ILE A 424 -16.15 12.17 9.50
CA ILE A 424 -15.97 11.03 10.41
C ILE A 424 -14.88 10.10 9.86
N ALA A 425 -14.88 9.89 8.55
CA ALA A 425 -13.80 9.25 7.80
C ALA A 425 -13.04 10.27 6.95
N ASP A 426 -11.80 9.94 6.59
CA ASP A 426 -10.99 10.73 5.66
C ASP A 426 -11.05 10.20 4.24
N VAL A 427 -11.06 8.87 4.07
CA VAL A 427 -10.93 8.22 2.76
C VAL A 427 -11.91 7.07 2.61
N VAL A 428 -12.47 6.93 1.41
CA VAL A 428 -13.24 5.77 0.96
C VAL A 428 -12.87 5.42 -0.47
N ARG A 429 -12.81 4.13 -0.79
CA ARG A 429 -12.61 3.63 -2.15
C ARG A 429 -13.94 3.44 -2.85
N VAL A 430 -14.04 3.91 -4.09
CA VAL A 430 -15.21 3.72 -4.96
C VAL A 430 -14.80 3.13 -6.31
N ASP A 431 -15.70 2.37 -6.92
CA ASP A 431 -15.59 1.94 -8.31
C ASP A 431 -15.92 3.08 -9.29
N GLU A 432 -15.41 2.94 -10.51
CA GLU A 432 -15.59 3.88 -11.62
C GLU A 432 -17.06 4.16 -11.97
N GLU A 433 -17.94 3.17 -11.76
CA GLU A 433 -19.36 3.25 -12.09
C GLU A 433 -20.17 4.15 -11.14
N VAL A 434 -19.66 4.42 -9.93
CA VAL A 434 -20.35 5.25 -8.92
C VAL A 434 -19.59 6.51 -8.54
N ARG A 435 -18.37 6.68 -9.07
CA ARG A 435 -17.46 7.78 -8.73
C ARG A 435 -18.10 9.16 -8.93
N ILE A 436 -18.61 9.46 -10.12
CA ILE A 436 -19.12 10.81 -10.43
C ILE A 436 -20.34 11.16 -9.59
N LYS A 437 -21.23 10.19 -9.33
CA LYS A 437 -22.35 10.36 -8.38
C LYS A 437 -21.84 10.64 -6.98
N SER A 438 -20.78 9.97 -6.55
CA SER A 438 -20.18 10.15 -5.24
C SER A 438 -19.58 11.57 -5.08
N GLU A 439 -18.83 12.05 -6.06
CA GLU A 439 -18.27 13.40 -6.06
C GLU A 439 -19.35 14.48 -6.05
N ARG A 440 -20.37 14.33 -6.91
CA ARG A 440 -21.48 15.27 -7.04
C ARG A 440 -22.38 15.31 -5.81
N ASN A 441 -22.73 14.15 -5.25
CA ASN A 441 -23.78 14.06 -4.21
C ASN A 441 -23.25 14.16 -2.78
N PHE A 442 -21.95 13.93 -2.54
CA PHE A 442 -21.34 13.90 -1.19
C PHE A 442 -20.21 14.92 -1.01
N ASN A 443 -20.08 15.91 -1.91
CA ASN A 443 -19.01 16.91 -1.89
C ASN A 443 -17.60 16.29 -1.75
N LEU A 444 -17.35 15.24 -2.52
CA LEU A 444 -16.08 14.52 -2.54
C LEU A 444 -15.26 14.88 -3.78
N SER A 445 -13.97 14.58 -3.73
CA SER A 445 -13.02 14.74 -4.84
C SER A 445 -12.02 13.58 -4.86
N PRO A 446 -11.47 13.21 -6.03
CA PRO A 446 -10.46 12.17 -6.14
C PRO A 446 -9.18 12.58 -5.41
N LEU A 447 -8.55 11.62 -4.75
CA LEU A 447 -7.26 11.76 -4.09
C LEU A 447 -6.18 10.93 -4.80
N LEU A 448 -6.45 9.64 -4.98
CA LEU A 448 -5.55 8.68 -5.63
C LEU A 448 -6.37 7.66 -6.42
N PHE A 449 -5.73 7.05 -7.41
CA PHE A 449 -6.33 6.11 -8.33
C PHE A 449 -5.59 4.78 -8.33
N GLU A 450 -6.34 3.68 -8.39
CA GLU A 450 -5.85 2.31 -8.57
C GLU A 450 -5.37 2.09 -10.01
N PHE A 451 -4.10 2.42 -10.30
CA PHE A 451 -3.58 2.39 -11.66
C PHE A 451 -2.98 1.03 -12.03
N SER A 452 -3.20 0.59 -13.27
CA SER A 452 -2.55 -0.58 -13.87
C SER A 452 -1.78 -0.21 -15.13
N THR A 453 -0.56 -0.74 -15.29
CA THR A 453 0.23 -0.64 -16.52
C THR A 453 -0.24 -1.63 -17.59
N ASP A 454 -0.92 -2.71 -17.21
CA ASP A 454 -1.74 -3.49 -18.12
C ASP A 454 -3.00 -2.69 -18.46
N PHE A 455 -3.10 -2.25 -19.72
CA PHE A 455 -4.16 -1.36 -20.20
C PHE A 455 -5.55 -1.99 -20.00
N GLU A 456 -5.68 -3.30 -20.21
CA GLU A 456 -6.95 -4.03 -20.10
C GLU A 456 -7.42 -4.21 -18.66
N SER A 457 -6.48 -4.10 -17.72
CA SER A 457 -6.80 -4.12 -16.30
C SER A 457 -7.38 -2.80 -15.81
N ASN A 458 -7.26 -1.70 -16.56
CA ASN A 458 -8.02 -0.46 -16.35
C ASN A 458 -9.45 -0.57 -16.90
N HIS A 459 -10.30 0.42 -16.65
CA HIS A 459 -11.63 0.48 -17.27
C HIS A 459 -11.52 1.16 -18.63
N VAL A 460 -11.61 0.38 -19.70
CA VAL A 460 -11.49 0.87 -21.08
C VAL A 460 -12.82 0.67 -21.77
N THR A 461 -13.55 1.76 -22.05
CA THR A 461 -14.89 1.65 -22.64
C THR A 461 -14.80 1.40 -24.15
N VAL A 462 -15.41 0.31 -24.61
CA VAL A 462 -15.58 -0.03 -26.03
C VAL A 462 -17.06 -0.09 -26.42
N ALA A 463 -17.35 0.28 -27.66
CA ALA A 463 -18.70 0.20 -28.23
C ALA A 463 -18.82 -1.10 -29.04
N VAL A 464 -19.70 -2.02 -28.62
CA VAL A 464 -19.81 -3.38 -29.15
C VAL A 464 -21.14 -3.57 -29.87
N VAL A 465 -21.09 -4.14 -31.08
CA VAL A 465 -22.27 -4.52 -31.86
C VAL A 465 -22.14 -5.98 -32.33
N LYS A 466 -23.26 -6.58 -32.72
CA LYS A 466 -23.27 -7.86 -33.44
C LYS A 466 -22.62 -7.68 -34.82
N LYS A 467 -21.86 -8.67 -35.31
CA LYS A 467 -21.18 -8.61 -36.63
C LYS A 467 -22.14 -8.29 -37.78
N GLY A 468 -23.35 -8.87 -37.76
CA GLY A 468 -24.43 -8.60 -38.73
C GLY A 468 -25.17 -7.27 -38.55
N SER A 469 -24.78 -6.43 -37.59
CA SER A 469 -25.39 -5.12 -37.36
C SER A 469 -25.14 -4.18 -38.53
N LYS A 470 -26.16 -3.36 -38.84
CA LYS A 470 -26.09 -2.29 -39.85
C LYS A 470 -25.30 -1.06 -39.37
N ILE A 471 -24.93 -0.99 -38.09
CA ILE A 471 -24.14 0.10 -37.51
C ILE A 471 -22.70 -0.07 -37.97
N GLN A 472 -22.20 0.78 -38.87
CA GLN A 472 -20.83 0.67 -39.40
C GLN A 472 -19.87 1.64 -38.72
N SER A 473 -20.37 2.80 -38.31
CA SER A 473 -19.60 3.85 -37.64
C SER A 473 -20.28 4.31 -36.36
N PHE A 474 -19.55 5.05 -35.52
CA PHE A 474 -20.11 5.66 -34.31
C PHE A 474 -21.21 6.69 -34.62
N LEU A 475 -21.29 7.20 -35.86
CA LEU A 475 -22.33 8.14 -36.28
C LEU A 475 -23.70 7.47 -36.46
N ASP A 476 -23.74 6.16 -36.68
CA ASP A 476 -24.96 5.40 -36.99
C ASP A 476 -25.80 5.04 -35.74
N ILE A 477 -25.30 5.39 -34.54
CA ILE A 477 -25.86 4.94 -33.26
C ILE A 477 -27.03 5.82 -32.78
N LYS A 478 -27.29 6.96 -33.42
CA LYS A 478 -28.39 7.86 -33.05
C LYS A 478 -29.74 7.14 -33.17
N GLY A 479 -30.56 7.20 -32.12
CA GLY A 479 -31.87 6.58 -32.06
C GLY A 479 -31.85 5.04 -31.99
N LYS A 480 -30.68 4.42 -31.83
CA LYS A 480 -30.54 2.97 -31.61
C LYS A 480 -30.81 2.59 -30.16
N THR A 481 -31.09 1.31 -29.93
CA THR A 481 -31.27 0.77 -28.59
C THR A 481 -29.89 0.46 -27.99
N ALA A 482 -29.49 1.24 -26.99
CA ALA A 482 -28.20 1.10 -26.33
C ALA A 482 -28.30 0.32 -25.02
N CYS A 483 -27.22 -0.39 -24.67
CA CYS A 483 -27.07 -1.12 -23.42
C CYS A 483 -25.86 -0.59 -22.65
N PHE A 484 -26.09 -0.05 -21.46
CA PHE A 484 -25.06 0.44 -20.56
C PHE A 484 -25.00 -0.39 -19.26
N PRO A 485 -23.80 -0.61 -18.70
CA PRO A 485 -23.59 -1.27 -17.42
C PRO A 485 -24.33 -0.57 -16.27
N SER A 486 -24.30 0.77 -16.27
CA SER A 486 -25.00 1.60 -15.30
C SER A 486 -25.33 2.99 -15.87
N TYR A 487 -26.34 3.64 -15.31
CA TYR A 487 -26.66 5.03 -15.58
C TYR A 487 -25.65 5.96 -14.89
N GLU A 488 -25.13 6.96 -15.61
CA GLU A 488 -24.07 7.86 -15.12
C GLU A 488 -22.80 7.11 -14.60
N GLY A 489 -22.52 5.93 -15.15
CA GLY A 489 -21.27 5.22 -14.95
C GLY A 489 -20.17 5.68 -15.90
N SER A 490 -19.01 5.02 -15.85
CA SER A 490 -17.86 5.44 -16.66
C SER A 490 -18.10 5.26 -18.17
N SER A 491 -18.77 4.17 -18.57
CA SER A 491 -19.11 3.96 -19.98
C SER A 491 -20.19 4.92 -20.49
N PHE A 492 -21.11 5.34 -19.63
CA PHE A 492 -22.11 6.37 -19.95
C PHE A 492 -21.43 7.71 -20.27
N TYR A 493 -20.55 8.17 -19.38
CA TYR A 493 -19.82 9.42 -19.59
C TYR A 493 -18.79 9.34 -20.72
N SER A 494 -18.24 8.16 -21.01
CA SER A 494 -17.39 7.95 -22.19
C SER A 494 -18.16 8.23 -23.49
N VAL A 495 -19.40 7.75 -23.58
CA VAL A 495 -20.27 8.03 -24.74
C VAL A 495 -20.64 9.51 -24.78
N MET A 496 -20.98 10.11 -23.65
CA MET A 496 -21.26 11.54 -23.57
C MET A 496 -20.10 12.39 -24.07
N HIS A 497 -18.89 12.10 -23.61
CA HIS A 497 -17.69 12.78 -24.04
C HIS A 497 -17.51 12.68 -25.56
N GLU A 498 -17.64 11.49 -26.14
CA GLU A 498 -17.51 11.31 -27.60
C GLU A 498 -18.62 12.05 -28.37
N LEU A 499 -19.87 12.02 -27.90
CA LEU A 499 -20.98 12.76 -28.53
C LEU A 499 -20.78 14.28 -28.47
N GLN A 500 -20.17 14.80 -27.40
CA GLN A 500 -19.80 16.20 -27.31
C GLN A 500 -18.66 16.57 -28.28
N GLN A 501 -17.63 15.71 -28.41
CA GLN A 501 -16.55 15.92 -29.39
C GLN A 501 -17.10 15.95 -30.82
N LEU A 502 -18.08 15.10 -31.12
CA LEU A 502 -18.79 15.05 -32.40
C LEU A 502 -19.88 16.13 -32.55
N LYS A 503 -20.09 16.98 -31.53
CA LYS A 503 -21.08 18.06 -31.50
C LYS A 503 -22.54 17.62 -31.66
N TYR A 504 -22.85 16.36 -31.31
CA TYR A 504 -24.23 15.88 -31.24
C TYR A 504 -24.97 16.37 -30.00
N ILE A 505 -24.23 16.57 -28.90
CA ILE A 505 -24.71 17.13 -27.63
C ILE A 505 -23.77 18.28 -27.27
N GLN A 506 -24.29 19.34 -26.64
CA GLN A 506 -23.50 20.51 -26.24
C GLN A 506 -23.54 20.78 -24.73
N ASP A 507 -24.54 20.24 -24.03
CA ASP A 507 -24.68 20.36 -22.58
C ASP A 507 -24.07 19.16 -21.84
N ASN A 508 -24.03 19.29 -20.51
CA ASN A 508 -23.53 18.30 -19.57
C ASN A 508 -24.66 17.47 -18.91
N CYS A 509 -25.85 17.44 -19.52
CA CYS A 509 -27.01 16.78 -18.93
C CYS A 509 -27.11 15.31 -19.35
N SER A 510 -27.22 14.42 -18.36
CA SER A 510 -27.43 12.98 -18.57
C SER A 510 -28.67 12.71 -19.43
N LYS A 511 -29.73 13.52 -19.28
CA LYS A 511 -30.95 13.46 -20.11
C LYS A 511 -30.70 13.63 -21.61
N SER A 512 -29.62 14.30 -22.01
CA SER A 512 -29.28 14.44 -23.43
C SER A 512 -28.83 13.13 -24.05
N ILE A 513 -28.24 12.23 -23.26
CA ILE A 513 -27.95 10.85 -23.69
C ILE A 513 -29.24 10.04 -23.82
N ASP A 514 -30.16 10.21 -22.87
CA ASP A 514 -31.47 9.54 -22.89
C ASP A 514 -32.28 9.92 -24.14
N ASN A 515 -32.24 11.19 -24.52
CA ASN A 515 -32.92 11.69 -25.73
C ASN A 515 -32.19 11.30 -27.04
N PHE A 516 -30.91 10.97 -26.97
CA PHE A 516 -30.11 10.63 -28.14
C PHE A 516 -30.33 9.18 -28.59
N PHE A 517 -30.54 8.27 -27.65
CA PHE A 517 -30.84 6.86 -27.91
C PHE A 517 -32.35 6.58 -27.93
N SER A 518 -32.72 5.37 -28.34
CA SER A 518 -34.11 4.91 -28.29
C SER A 518 -34.61 4.87 -26.83
N PRO A 519 -35.88 5.21 -26.54
CA PRO A 519 -36.47 5.04 -25.22
C PRO A 519 -36.46 3.58 -24.70
N ALA A 520 -36.24 2.60 -25.59
CA ALA A 520 -36.07 1.19 -25.23
C ALA A 520 -34.65 0.86 -24.70
N SER A 521 -33.76 1.85 -24.60
CA SER A 521 -32.38 1.66 -24.15
C SER A 521 -32.30 1.33 -22.66
N CYS A 522 -31.25 0.61 -22.31
CA CYS A 522 -31.05 0.00 -21.02
C CYS A 522 -29.85 0.64 -20.31
N TYR A 523 -30.06 1.13 -19.08
CA TYR A 523 -29.04 1.83 -18.30
C TYR A 523 -28.77 1.13 -16.96
N GLY A 524 -28.61 -0.20 -17.01
CA GLY A 524 -28.51 -1.04 -15.81
C GLY A 524 -29.81 -1.03 -15.01
N GLN A 525 -29.76 -0.70 -13.72
CA GLN A 525 -30.93 -0.80 -12.83
C GLN A 525 -31.98 0.31 -13.01
N GLU A 526 -31.66 1.41 -13.69
CA GLU A 526 -32.52 2.59 -13.69
C GLU A 526 -33.75 2.47 -14.60
N ASN A 527 -33.65 1.71 -15.70
CA ASN A 527 -34.74 1.49 -16.67
C ASN A 527 -34.89 0.03 -17.10
N CYS A 528 -34.19 -0.88 -16.43
CA CYS A 528 -34.05 -2.26 -16.86
C CYS A 528 -34.08 -3.23 -15.67
N ARG A 529 -34.26 -4.51 -16.00
CA ARG A 529 -34.16 -5.58 -15.00
C ARG A 529 -32.73 -5.63 -14.45
N LYS A 530 -32.60 -5.96 -13.17
CA LYS A 530 -31.31 -6.07 -12.47
C LYS A 530 -30.28 -6.94 -13.20
N GLU A 531 -30.73 -7.97 -13.92
CA GLU A 531 -29.89 -8.86 -14.75
C GLU A 531 -29.15 -8.19 -15.91
N PHE A 532 -29.52 -6.96 -16.30
CA PHE A 532 -28.84 -6.18 -17.34
C PHE A 532 -27.86 -5.15 -16.77
N SER A 533 -27.56 -5.21 -15.47
CA SER A 533 -26.55 -4.34 -14.84
C SER A 533 -25.14 -4.89 -15.06
N GLU A 534 -24.15 -4.00 -14.93
CA GLU A 534 -22.73 -4.32 -15.14
C GLU A 534 -22.42 -4.74 -16.59
N ASP A 535 -21.15 -4.95 -16.93
CA ASP A 535 -20.74 -5.25 -18.30
C ASP A 535 -21.40 -6.53 -18.86
N ASN A 536 -21.48 -7.57 -18.04
CA ASN A 536 -22.11 -8.84 -18.45
C ASN A 536 -23.60 -8.67 -18.70
N GLY A 537 -24.28 -7.85 -17.90
CA GLY A 537 -25.69 -7.54 -18.10
C GLY A 537 -25.93 -6.67 -19.33
N ALA A 538 -25.07 -5.69 -19.60
CA ALA A 538 -25.13 -4.88 -20.82
C ALA A 538 -24.94 -5.74 -22.09
N LEU A 539 -24.06 -6.75 -22.03
CA LEU A 539 -23.94 -7.73 -23.11
C LEU A 539 -25.15 -8.64 -23.26
N LYS A 540 -25.77 -9.05 -22.15
CA LYS A 540 -27.03 -9.80 -22.19
C LYS A 540 -28.13 -8.97 -22.85
N CYS A 541 -28.22 -7.68 -22.51
CA CYS A 541 -29.11 -6.73 -23.17
C CYS A 541 -28.87 -6.65 -24.69
N LEU A 542 -27.61 -6.55 -25.14
CA LEU A 542 -27.25 -6.55 -26.57
C LEU A 542 -27.71 -7.82 -27.27
N ASN A 543 -27.56 -8.97 -26.61
CA ASN A 543 -27.96 -10.25 -27.18
C ASN A 543 -29.47 -10.36 -27.33
N GLU A 544 -30.25 -9.89 -26.36
CA GLU A 544 -31.70 -9.99 -26.35
C GLU A 544 -32.40 -8.98 -27.28
N PHE A 545 -32.15 -7.68 -27.11
CA PHE A 545 -32.90 -6.63 -27.84
C PHE A 545 -32.10 -5.36 -28.17
N GLY A 546 -30.89 -5.20 -27.62
CA GLY A 546 -30.04 -4.05 -27.89
C GLY A 546 -29.41 -4.08 -29.28
N ASP A 547 -29.16 -2.89 -29.84
CA ASP A 547 -28.42 -2.70 -31.08
C ASP A 547 -26.90 -2.53 -30.82
N ILE A 548 -26.55 -1.94 -29.68
CA ILE A 548 -25.18 -1.60 -29.27
C ILE A 548 -25.01 -1.68 -27.75
N ALA A 549 -23.85 -2.14 -27.27
CA ALA A 549 -23.48 -2.08 -25.85
C ALA A 549 -22.18 -1.30 -25.64
N PHE A 550 -22.07 -0.61 -24.52
CA PHE A 550 -20.86 0.12 -24.13
C PHE A 550 -20.28 -0.50 -22.86
N ILE A 551 -19.21 -1.27 -22.97
CA ILE A 551 -18.70 -2.12 -21.88
C ILE A 551 -17.18 -2.00 -21.75
N ASN A 552 -16.63 -2.54 -20.67
CA ASN A 552 -15.18 -2.65 -20.53
C ASN A 552 -14.57 -3.62 -21.57
N LEU A 553 -13.40 -3.23 -22.11
CA LEU A 553 -12.60 -4.00 -23.06
C LEU A 553 -12.25 -5.40 -22.54
N GLN A 554 -11.92 -5.52 -21.25
CA GLN A 554 -11.59 -6.81 -20.66
C GLN A 554 -12.76 -7.80 -20.75
N THR A 555 -13.99 -7.31 -20.53
CA THR A 555 -15.21 -8.11 -20.64
C THR A 555 -15.48 -8.52 -22.09
N TYR A 556 -15.30 -7.59 -23.03
CA TYR A 556 -15.38 -7.89 -24.47
C TYR A 556 -14.39 -9.00 -24.90
N LYS A 557 -13.11 -8.90 -24.49
CA LYS A 557 -12.06 -9.86 -24.88
C LYS A 557 -12.34 -11.26 -24.35
N LYS A 558 -12.65 -11.39 -23.05
CA LYS A 558 -12.98 -12.68 -22.41
C LYS A 558 -14.09 -13.43 -23.16
N LEU A 559 -15.04 -12.70 -23.76
CA LEU A 559 -16.18 -13.30 -24.45
C LEU A 559 -15.99 -13.44 -25.96
N ASN A 560 -15.26 -12.55 -26.62
CA ASN A 560 -14.96 -12.69 -28.05
C ASN A 560 -14.09 -13.93 -28.33
N ASP A 561 -13.23 -14.32 -27.39
CA ASP A 561 -12.50 -15.59 -27.45
C ASP A 561 -13.41 -16.82 -27.39
N THR A 562 -14.66 -16.66 -26.90
CA THR A 562 -15.67 -17.73 -26.78
C THR A 562 -16.78 -17.63 -27.83
N ASN A 563 -17.00 -16.47 -28.45
CA ASN A 563 -18.15 -16.22 -29.31
C ASN A 563 -17.78 -15.23 -30.43
N GLU A 564 -17.58 -15.74 -31.64
CA GLU A 564 -17.08 -14.96 -32.79
C GLU A 564 -18.09 -13.95 -33.39
N ASN A 565 -19.21 -13.65 -32.73
CA ASN A 565 -20.31 -12.87 -33.34
C ASN A 565 -20.34 -11.38 -33.02
N LEU A 566 -19.34 -10.85 -32.31
CA LEU A 566 -19.28 -9.44 -31.91
C LEU A 566 -18.18 -8.68 -32.67
N ARG A 567 -18.32 -7.36 -32.76
CA ARG A 567 -17.27 -6.45 -33.25
C ARG A 567 -17.37 -5.09 -32.57
N VAL A 568 -16.25 -4.38 -32.51
CA VAL A 568 -16.15 -3.04 -31.91
C VAL A 568 -16.40 -1.95 -32.97
N ILE A 569 -17.05 -0.86 -32.56
CA ILE A 569 -17.25 0.36 -33.35
C ILE A 569 -16.32 1.44 -32.83
N CYS A 570 -15.66 2.14 -33.78
CA CYS A 570 -14.67 3.14 -33.46
C CYS A 570 -15.22 4.55 -33.43
N PRO A 571 -14.75 5.39 -32.49
CA PRO A 571 -15.09 6.81 -32.48
C PRO A 571 -14.60 7.48 -33.78
N GLY A 572 -15.31 8.51 -34.26
CA GLY A 572 -15.01 9.15 -35.55
C GLY A 572 -13.60 9.76 -35.62
N SER A 573 -13.03 10.11 -34.47
CA SER A 573 -11.65 10.58 -34.33
C SER A 573 -10.58 9.48 -34.55
N PHE A 574 -10.95 8.20 -34.47
CA PHE A 574 -10.10 7.04 -34.79
C PHE A 574 -10.03 6.78 -36.30
N GLU A 575 -11.11 7.05 -37.04
CA GLU A 575 -11.20 6.79 -38.49
C GLU A 575 -10.27 7.70 -39.33
N THR A 576 -9.82 8.84 -38.77
CA THR A 576 -8.97 9.83 -39.47
C THR A 576 -7.47 9.63 -39.23
N LYS A 577 -7.06 8.77 -38.30
CA LYS A 577 -5.68 8.62 -37.83
C LYS A 577 -5.09 7.26 -38.23
N LYS A 578 -4.30 7.21 -39.30
CA LYS A 578 -3.43 6.05 -39.62
C LYS A 578 -2.30 5.96 -38.59
N TYR A 579 -2.38 5.08 -37.59
CA TYR A 579 -1.26 4.81 -36.67
C TYR A 579 -0.88 3.34 -36.57
N LYS A 580 0.44 3.13 -36.46
CA LYS A 580 1.15 1.87 -36.19
C LYS A 580 1.83 2.01 -34.81
N ARG A 581 1.58 1.05 -33.90
CA ARG A 581 2.04 0.84 -32.50
C ARG A 581 1.18 1.53 -31.42
N SER A 582 0.82 0.93 -30.28
CA SER A 582 1.09 -0.38 -29.65
C SER A 582 -0.20 -0.93 -28.99
N SER A 583 -1.21 -1.16 -29.81
CA SER A 583 -2.25 -2.20 -29.71
C SER A 583 -3.36 -1.75 -30.65
N ASP A 584 -3.81 -2.62 -31.55
CA ASP A 584 -4.81 -2.32 -32.59
C ASP A 584 -6.24 -2.15 -32.01
N ILE A 585 -6.34 -1.63 -30.79
CA ILE A 585 -7.56 -1.65 -30.00
C ILE A 585 -8.26 -0.30 -30.14
N CYS A 586 -9.49 -0.37 -30.61
CA CYS A 586 -10.37 0.74 -30.83
C CYS A 586 -11.29 0.91 -29.61
N TYR A 587 -11.26 2.10 -28.98
CA TYR A 587 -11.96 2.37 -27.73
C TYR A 587 -12.35 3.85 -27.62
N LEU A 588 -13.32 4.17 -26.75
CA LEU A 588 -13.83 5.53 -26.55
C LEU A 588 -12.95 6.33 -25.60
N SER A 589 -12.77 5.82 -24.39
CA SER A 589 -11.95 6.43 -23.33
C SER A 589 -11.51 5.37 -22.31
N TRP A 590 -10.63 5.75 -21.39
CA TRP A 590 -10.28 4.92 -20.25
C TRP A 590 -10.22 5.72 -18.93
N THR A 591 -10.40 5.01 -17.81
CA THR A 591 -10.19 5.47 -16.43
C THR A 591 -9.70 4.32 -15.55
N SER A 592 -9.30 4.63 -14.32
CA SER A 592 -9.03 3.64 -13.28
C SER A 592 -10.32 2.94 -12.84
N LYS A 593 -10.26 1.63 -12.56
CA LYS A 593 -11.40 0.88 -11.98
C LYS A 593 -11.65 1.14 -10.49
N GLY A 594 -10.86 2.01 -9.88
CA GLY A 594 -11.11 2.41 -8.52
C GLY A 594 -10.38 3.68 -8.12
N THR A 595 -11.04 4.44 -7.27
CA THR A 595 -10.62 5.78 -6.89
C THR A 595 -10.81 5.97 -5.40
N LEU A 596 -9.79 6.51 -4.74
CA LEU A 596 -9.86 6.94 -3.35
C LEU A 596 -10.40 8.36 -3.32
N LEU A 597 -11.55 8.53 -2.69
CA LEU A 597 -12.21 9.82 -2.55
C LEU A 597 -11.93 10.42 -1.17
N ILE A 598 -11.84 11.74 -1.14
CA ILE A 598 -11.72 12.56 0.07
C ILE A 598 -12.74 13.69 0.02
N ASN A 599 -13.14 14.20 1.18
CA ASN A 599 -13.95 15.40 1.27
C ASN A 599 -13.24 16.61 0.61
N LYS A 600 -13.95 17.30 -0.29
CA LYS A 600 -13.42 18.43 -1.08
C LYS A 600 -12.93 19.59 -0.19
N SER A 601 -13.54 19.76 0.98
CA SER A 601 -13.23 20.83 1.95
C SER A 601 -11.98 20.59 2.80
N LYS A 602 -11.34 19.40 2.73
CA LYS A 602 -10.09 19.14 3.48
C LYS A 602 -8.96 20.05 2.99
N THR A 603 -8.05 20.45 3.88
CA THR A 603 -6.94 21.33 3.51
C THR A 603 -5.95 20.64 2.57
N GLN A 604 -5.22 21.42 1.76
CA GLN A 604 -4.19 20.86 0.88
C GLN A 604 -3.08 20.14 1.67
N LEU A 605 -2.73 20.66 2.86
CA LEU A 605 -1.81 20.01 3.79
C LEU A 605 -2.30 18.59 4.12
N ARG A 606 -3.56 18.46 4.54
CA ARG A 606 -4.14 17.17 4.91
C ARG A 606 -4.21 16.20 3.72
N ARG A 607 -4.55 16.70 2.52
CA ARG A 607 -4.50 15.91 1.28
C ARG A 607 -3.10 15.36 1.02
N ASN A 608 -2.08 16.22 1.10
CA ASN A 608 -0.68 15.83 0.86
C ASN A 608 -0.19 14.82 1.89
N GLU A 609 -0.57 14.95 3.17
CA GLU A 609 -0.27 13.94 4.19
C GLU A 609 -0.82 12.57 3.82
N ILE A 610 -2.12 12.51 3.50
CA ILE A 610 -2.79 11.25 3.17
C ILE A 610 -2.20 10.63 1.91
N ILE A 611 -1.92 11.43 0.88
CA ILE A 611 -1.25 10.97 -0.35
C ILE A 611 0.12 10.39 -0.02
N SER A 612 0.92 11.09 0.82
CA SER A 612 2.25 10.64 1.19
C SER A 612 2.19 9.29 1.88
N SER A 613 1.33 9.11 2.89
CA SER A 613 1.23 7.85 3.63
C SER A 613 0.73 6.69 2.76
N LEU A 614 -0.30 6.91 1.93
CA LEU A 614 -0.81 5.87 1.02
C LEU A 614 0.22 5.50 -0.06
N LYS A 615 0.99 6.47 -0.59
CA LYS A 615 2.10 6.19 -1.51
C LYS A 615 3.26 5.50 -0.81
N SER A 616 3.53 5.78 0.46
CA SER A 616 4.51 5.02 1.24
C SER A 616 4.03 3.58 1.46
N MET A 617 2.75 3.34 1.73
CA MET A 617 2.19 1.99 1.81
C MET A 617 2.32 1.24 0.48
N ASP A 618 2.04 1.90 -0.65
CA ASP A 618 2.28 1.33 -1.98
C ASP A 618 3.78 1.06 -2.23
N HIS A 619 4.65 1.98 -1.85
CA HIS A 619 6.10 1.77 -1.95
C HIS A 619 6.56 0.53 -1.17
N TYR A 620 6.08 0.36 0.06
CA TYR A 620 6.49 -0.72 0.94
C TYR A 620 5.76 -2.04 0.68
N PHE A 621 4.51 -2.03 0.25
CA PHE A 621 3.65 -3.23 0.22
C PHE A 621 3.01 -3.48 -1.16
N GLY A 622 3.22 -2.59 -2.13
CA GLY A 622 2.75 -2.71 -3.52
C GLY A 622 3.59 -3.67 -4.37
N LYS A 623 3.44 -3.60 -5.71
CA LYS A 623 4.00 -4.60 -6.64
C LYS A 623 5.48 -4.40 -7.00
N TYR A 624 6.05 -3.20 -6.86
CA TYR A 624 7.30 -2.85 -7.54
C TYR A 624 8.60 -2.91 -6.74
N ARG A 625 8.58 -3.06 -5.40
CA ARG A 625 9.81 -2.95 -4.59
C ARG A 625 10.56 -4.27 -4.37
N PHE A 626 9.90 -5.34 -3.96
CA PHE A 626 10.62 -6.55 -3.54
C PHE A 626 11.07 -7.39 -4.73
N ARG A 627 12.38 -7.41 -5.00
CA ARG A 627 13.04 -8.31 -5.98
C ARG A 627 13.57 -9.61 -5.36
N ALA A 628 13.30 -9.87 -4.09
CA ALA A 628 13.62 -11.12 -3.39
C ALA A 628 12.52 -11.34 -2.33
N GLY A 629 12.30 -12.58 -1.89
CA GLY A 629 11.12 -13.11 -1.18
C GLY A 629 10.69 -12.47 0.15
N ASP A 630 11.18 -11.28 0.47
CA ASP A 630 10.90 -10.51 1.68
C ASP A 630 9.64 -9.65 1.51
N ILE A 631 8.50 -10.25 1.14
CA ILE A 631 7.23 -9.52 1.06
C ILE A 631 6.53 -9.64 2.42
N PRO A 632 6.56 -8.62 3.28
CA PRO A 632 5.92 -8.69 4.59
C PRO A 632 4.40 -8.76 4.45
N PHE A 633 3.84 -7.93 3.55
CA PHE A 633 2.41 -7.79 3.31
C PHE A 633 2.16 -7.41 1.86
N THR A 634 1.12 -7.99 1.25
CA THR A 634 0.69 -7.67 -0.11
C THR A 634 -0.50 -6.71 -0.11
N LEU A 635 -0.26 -5.47 -0.52
CA LEU A 635 -1.30 -4.45 -0.63
C LEU A 635 -2.32 -4.77 -1.74
N PHE A 636 -1.82 -5.02 -2.95
CA PHE A 636 -2.60 -5.38 -4.14
C PHE A 636 -2.45 -6.87 -4.40
N GLY A 637 -3.43 -7.65 -3.98
CA GLY A 637 -3.37 -9.11 -4.00
C GLY A 637 -4.43 -9.72 -3.07
N PRO A 638 -4.70 -11.02 -3.27
CA PRO A 638 -5.75 -11.70 -2.55
C PRO A 638 -5.47 -11.74 -1.06
N PHE A 639 -6.54 -11.69 -0.27
CA PHE A 639 -6.47 -11.76 1.19
C PHE A 639 -7.42 -12.83 1.70
N ASP A 640 -6.90 -13.80 2.47
CA ASP A 640 -7.66 -14.97 2.92
C ASP A 640 -8.43 -15.66 1.77
N GLN A 641 -7.75 -15.86 0.64
CA GLN A 641 -8.27 -16.52 -0.59
C GLN A 641 -9.40 -15.77 -1.30
N LYS A 642 -9.66 -14.50 -0.94
CA LYS A 642 -10.56 -13.63 -1.68
C LYS A 642 -9.76 -12.61 -2.47
N GLU A 643 -10.11 -12.48 -3.74
CA GLU A 643 -9.56 -11.47 -4.63
C GLU A 643 -10.21 -10.10 -4.38
N ASP A 644 -9.55 -9.04 -4.84
CA ASP A 644 -10.01 -7.65 -4.85
C ASP A 644 -10.48 -7.13 -3.47
N VAL A 645 -9.80 -7.56 -2.39
CA VAL A 645 -10.09 -7.11 -1.03
C VAL A 645 -9.37 -5.80 -0.76
N LEU A 646 -10.11 -4.77 -0.34
CA LEU A 646 -9.68 -3.39 -0.06
C LEU A 646 -9.26 -2.60 -1.32
N PHE A 647 -8.38 -3.20 -2.11
CA PHE A 647 -7.91 -2.71 -3.38
C PHE A 647 -7.96 -3.84 -4.40
N ARG A 648 -8.07 -3.49 -5.69
CA ARG A 648 -8.07 -4.47 -6.78
C ARG A 648 -6.70 -5.12 -6.92
N ASP A 649 -6.68 -6.42 -7.19
CA ASP A 649 -5.43 -7.19 -7.28
C ASP A 649 -4.65 -6.89 -8.56
N SER A 650 -5.35 -6.40 -9.59
CA SER A 650 -4.75 -5.90 -10.82
C SER A 650 -4.01 -4.57 -10.65
N THR A 651 -4.15 -3.89 -9.51
CA THR A 651 -3.50 -2.58 -9.27
C THR A 651 -1.99 -2.72 -9.21
N ASP A 652 -1.31 -1.88 -9.97
CA ASP A 652 0.15 -1.81 -10.01
C ASP A 652 0.70 -0.79 -9.02
N GLY A 653 -0.03 0.29 -8.79
CA GLY A 653 0.28 1.29 -7.77
C GLY A 653 -0.73 2.42 -7.74
N PHE A 654 -0.62 3.30 -6.75
CA PHE A 654 -1.43 4.49 -6.66
C PHE A 654 -0.87 5.62 -7.52
N LYS A 655 -1.74 6.26 -8.29
CA LYS A 655 -1.42 7.46 -9.08
C LYS A 655 -2.27 8.63 -8.68
N THR A 656 -1.71 9.83 -8.72
CA THR A 656 -2.50 11.07 -8.65
C THR A 656 -3.21 11.30 -9.98
N GLU A 657 -4.20 12.18 -9.97
CA GLU A 657 -4.89 12.61 -11.19
C GLU A 657 -3.91 13.14 -12.24
N TYR A 658 -2.96 13.99 -11.83
CA TYR A 658 -1.93 14.53 -12.72
C TYR A 658 -1.09 13.42 -13.37
N GLU A 659 -0.73 12.38 -12.62
CA GLU A 659 0.04 11.27 -13.17
C GLU A 659 -0.76 10.43 -14.17
N ILE A 660 -2.07 10.27 -13.96
CA ILE A 660 -2.96 9.56 -14.90
C ILE A 660 -3.17 10.36 -16.19
N ILE A 661 -3.48 11.66 -16.08
CA ILE A 661 -3.73 12.52 -17.24
C ILE A 661 -2.48 12.61 -18.14
N ASN A 662 -1.30 12.66 -17.53
CA ASN A 662 -0.03 12.81 -18.25
C ASN A 662 0.65 11.47 -18.56
N TYR A 663 -0.06 10.34 -18.40
CA TYR A 663 0.50 9.03 -18.71
C TYR A 663 0.64 8.82 -20.22
N SER A 664 1.85 9.05 -20.75
CA SER A 664 2.11 9.12 -22.20
C SER A 664 1.79 7.87 -23.01
N LYS A 665 1.66 6.69 -22.38
CA LYS A 665 1.36 5.44 -23.11
C LYS A 665 -0.12 5.24 -23.41
N PHE A 666 -1.02 5.89 -22.68
CA PHE A 666 -2.47 5.74 -22.87
C PHE A 666 -3.07 7.09 -23.26
N ASP A 667 -3.62 7.19 -24.47
CA ASP A 667 -4.37 8.37 -24.90
C ASP A 667 -5.83 8.32 -24.42
N ARG A 668 -6.59 9.41 -24.58
CA ARG A 668 -8.03 9.46 -24.28
C ARG A 668 -8.44 9.09 -22.84
N SER A 669 -7.64 9.50 -21.85
CA SER A 669 -8.09 9.49 -20.45
C SER A 669 -9.33 10.40 -20.30
N ILE A 670 -10.36 9.91 -19.60
CA ILE A 670 -11.60 10.66 -19.36
C ILE A 670 -11.50 11.66 -18.18
N GLU A 671 -10.40 11.65 -17.43
CA GLU A 671 -10.26 12.45 -16.20
C GLU A 671 -10.41 13.96 -16.44
N SER A 672 -9.82 14.48 -17.52
CA SER A 672 -9.99 15.89 -17.90
C SER A 672 -11.45 16.25 -18.21
N PHE A 673 -12.22 15.30 -18.75
CA PHE A 673 -13.64 15.48 -19.00
C PHE A 673 -14.45 15.48 -17.70
N TYR A 674 -14.18 14.58 -16.76
CA TYR A 674 -14.81 14.58 -15.44
C TYR A 674 -14.59 15.89 -14.69
N ASN A 675 -13.38 16.43 -14.72
CA ASN A 675 -13.09 17.73 -14.11
C ASN A 675 -13.90 18.87 -14.73
N LYS A 676 -14.10 18.85 -16.06
CA LYS A 676 -14.97 19.83 -16.71
C LYS A 676 -16.42 19.62 -16.29
N LEU A 677 -16.89 18.37 -16.27
CA LEU A 677 -18.26 18.00 -15.93
C LEU A 677 -18.65 18.47 -14.52
N LEU A 678 -17.76 18.32 -13.54
CA LEU A 678 -18.03 18.59 -12.12
C LEU A 678 -17.80 20.05 -11.70
N ASN A 679 -17.10 20.85 -12.53
CA ASN A 679 -16.85 22.27 -12.24
C ASN A 679 -17.80 23.22 -13.00
N ASP A 680 -18.63 22.69 -13.89
CA ASP A 680 -19.52 23.49 -14.73
C ASP A 680 -20.91 23.64 -14.09
N ASP A 681 -21.07 24.67 -13.27
CA ASP A 681 -22.36 25.05 -12.66
C ASP A 681 -23.34 25.69 -13.68
N SER A 682 -22.93 25.88 -14.95
CA SER A 682 -23.59 26.81 -15.87
C SER A 682 -24.76 26.25 -16.69
N HIS A 683 -25.04 24.94 -16.57
CA HIS A 683 -26.20 24.33 -17.23
C HIS A 683 -27.10 23.64 -16.22
N GLN A 684 -28.05 24.39 -15.66
CA GLN A 684 -29.23 23.80 -15.04
C GLN A 684 -29.90 22.88 -16.07
N CYS A 685 -29.72 21.58 -15.89
CA CYS A 685 -30.44 20.56 -16.63
C CYS A 685 -31.93 20.75 -16.38
N SER A 686 -32.58 21.51 -17.25
CA SER A 686 -33.98 21.85 -17.10
C SER A 686 -34.78 20.56 -17.32
N SER A 687 -35.46 20.13 -16.26
CA SER A 687 -36.44 19.06 -16.32
C SER A 687 -37.61 19.53 -17.20
N ALA A 688 -37.51 19.35 -18.51
CA ALA A 688 -38.67 19.47 -19.38
C ALA A 688 -39.68 18.39 -18.95
N ASN A 689 -40.83 18.88 -18.46
CA ASN A 689 -42.09 18.23 -18.08
C ASN A 689 -42.22 17.64 -16.66
N SER A 690 -42.68 18.46 -15.71
CA SER A 690 -43.83 18.15 -14.83
C SER A 690 -44.15 19.23 -13.75
N VAL A 691 -44.00 20.53 -14.01
CA VAL A 691 -44.47 21.56 -13.04
C VAL A 691 -45.22 22.70 -13.73
N ILE A 692 -46.31 22.38 -14.42
CA ILE A 692 -47.34 23.38 -14.76
C ILE A 692 -48.75 22.95 -14.27
N GLY A 693 -48.94 21.69 -13.84
CA GLY A 693 -50.26 21.20 -13.40
C GLY A 693 -50.68 21.55 -11.96
N ILE A 694 -49.75 21.83 -11.04
CA ILE A 694 -50.09 21.89 -9.59
C ILE A 694 -50.36 23.31 -9.08
N LYS A 695 -49.84 24.37 -9.73
CA LYS A 695 -50.10 25.76 -9.31
C LYS A 695 -51.47 26.31 -9.73
N ILE A 696 -52.09 25.75 -10.77
CA ILE A 696 -53.42 26.19 -11.21
C ILE A 696 -54.54 25.57 -10.35
N ILE A 697 -54.34 24.34 -9.84
CA ILE A 697 -55.34 23.67 -8.98
C ILE A 697 -55.43 24.36 -7.60
N PHE A 698 -54.32 24.81 -7.02
CA PHE A 698 -54.34 25.55 -5.75
C PHE A 698 -54.95 26.95 -5.83
N LEU A 699 -54.86 27.62 -6.98
CA LEU A 699 -55.51 28.93 -7.19
C LEU A 699 -57.02 28.80 -7.45
N VAL A 700 -57.47 27.69 -8.05
CA VAL A 700 -58.91 27.43 -8.25
C VAL A 700 -59.58 26.99 -6.94
N ILE A 701 -58.90 26.20 -6.09
CA ILE A 701 -59.46 25.77 -4.79
C ILE A 701 -59.56 26.93 -3.80
N SER A 702 -58.57 27.84 -3.77
CA SER A 702 -58.63 29.03 -2.90
C SER A 702 -59.71 30.03 -3.32
N ALA A 703 -59.96 30.19 -4.63
CA ALA A 703 -61.04 31.05 -5.14
C ALA A 703 -62.44 30.47 -4.88
N ILE A 704 -62.60 29.14 -4.84
CA ILE A 704 -63.88 28.48 -4.53
C ILE A 704 -64.19 28.54 -3.03
N ILE A 705 -63.18 28.43 -2.15
CA ILE A 705 -63.37 28.51 -0.69
C ILE A 705 -63.75 29.93 -0.25
N VAL A 706 -63.18 30.98 -0.87
CA VAL A 706 -63.53 32.38 -0.56
C VAL A 706 -64.96 32.73 -0.97
N LYS A 707 -65.52 32.07 -2.00
CA LYS A 707 -66.90 32.30 -2.46
C LYS A 707 -67.96 31.55 -1.65
N PHE A 708 -67.57 30.58 -0.82
CA PHE A 708 -68.46 29.84 0.09
C PHE A 708 -68.47 30.41 1.52
N LEU A 709 -67.59 31.37 1.83
CA LEU A 709 -67.45 32.00 3.15
C LEU A 709 -67.81 33.51 3.14
N SER A 710 -68.47 34.00 2.08
CA SER A 710 -69.03 35.35 1.97
C SER A 710 -70.54 35.34 1.82
#